data_AF-A0A067MYS6-F1
#
_entry.id   AF-A0A067MYS6-F1
#
_cell.length_a   1.000
_cell.length_b   1.000
_cell.length_c   1.000
_cell.angle_alpha   90.00
_cell.angle_beta   90.00
_cell.angle_gamma   90.00
#
_symmetry.space_group_name_H-M   'P 1'
#
loop_
_entity.id
_entity.type
_entity.pdbx_description
1 polymer ?
#
loop_
_entity_poly.entity_id
_entity_poly.type
_entity_poly.pdbx_seq_one_letter_code
_entity_poly.pdbx_strand_id
1 'polypeptide(L)'
;MAGTPSHFLDALALHDLEWKWSRLTQGLADSRCIPPQNFINHFLPKPPLATAKEMQIYLTNHDIWKKYDSCPPAASTSSGDDIFAPFAALFNDVLAHYTKVTFTEPTMTMRCDSGKALEGSGLRSNSPSGVLVPIDAPPIINWNLVGATFEFKKTRTLLNWEDNVKKILWSMAYIMANDCCRRFTFGVTVDNTAMRLWFCDRSGFVISDRFDFLKNPALVVRIFILLGTASQTELGYDPSITRIYVNGAEQLDIEVHSEGETRTFRTLRLLSNSATDRVRSRATRVWVVHEKDDPSKQLVLKDVWVEDDRRREGDIYKEVLDSVQEEDKERARAHFLDPMCHGDVRVVLRSGERVVDNTRDTVRQGYIIPRAAFSASLFRISANTPLVSKVSNTDDGSVPELSAGILDDIDGRTFHARTHYRIVFDGVGVSAKDLMDMTKILKALEGAANGLDILDKYDLIHRDVSISNILLVNNVGKIADFEFVQKTRQGGVRSDAFDKKQHPGCVGTRPFMASEVQYGIYRYSKLCDPRVWTFFQNTIHDAEALWWVIVWILVWTSPAVSSAGDVGDHRTPMGINTTETRDASSRADLNGIDTRSAGGGKEEGDVESDFDDEDKVEDVEIEAEYEDSPEAAGDVARLGVLHDLFPSADQPTTLSKREIAFNMAAEFQHQTACLPEEYQKLRRVAEDLRARLFGWYSREREWTDEGGPDECVFKGIYSDVVLPPLRRAIEENGVGELRFIG
;
A
#
# COMPACT_ATOMS: atom_id res chain seq x y z
N MET A 1 36.16 16.48 14.21
CA MET A 1 35.46 15.28 13.71
C MET A 1 34.37 14.91 14.71
N ALA A 2 33.13 15.33 14.45
CA ALA A 2 31.97 14.99 15.27
C ALA A 2 30.78 14.81 14.32
N GLY A 3 30.55 13.58 13.87
CA GLY A 3 29.37 13.23 13.09
C GLY A 3 28.18 12.97 14.00
N THR A 4 26.98 13.37 13.56
CA THR A 4 25.73 13.15 14.30
C THR A 4 25.35 11.66 14.36
N PRO A 5 24.67 11.19 15.43
CA PRO A 5 24.28 9.78 15.55
C PRO A 5 23.36 9.26 14.45
N SER A 6 22.60 10.13 13.78
CA SER A 6 21.74 9.80 12.63
C SER A 6 22.52 9.10 11.52
N HIS A 7 23.58 9.72 11.01
CA HIS A 7 24.41 9.14 9.94
C HIS A 7 24.99 7.76 10.29
N PHE A 8 25.24 7.47 11.57
CA PHE A 8 25.71 6.15 11.99
C PHE A 8 24.59 5.11 12.03
N LEU A 9 23.37 5.50 12.43
CA LEU A 9 22.19 4.64 12.42
C LEU A 9 21.68 4.39 10.99
N ASP A 10 21.66 5.41 10.13
CA ASP A 10 21.28 5.28 8.72
C ASP A 10 22.29 4.46 7.94
N ALA A 11 23.60 4.65 8.18
CA ALA A 11 24.64 3.80 7.63
C ALA A 11 24.46 2.33 8.09
N LEU A 12 24.17 2.08 9.38
CA LEU A 12 23.87 0.73 9.88
C LEU A 12 22.61 0.14 9.23
N ALA A 13 21.54 0.91 9.05
CA ALA A 13 20.31 0.46 8.43
C ALA A 13 20.50 0.11 6.94
N LEU A 14 21.24 0.91 6.20
CA LEU A 14 21.63 0.64 4.81
C LEU A 14 22.53 -0.59 4.71
N HIS A 15 23.52 -0.74 5.61
CA HIS A 15 24.44 -1.87 5.60
C HIS A 15 23.74 -3.19 5.97
N ASP A 16 22.74 -3.15 6.86
CA ASP A 16 21.84 -4.26 7.18
C ASP A 16 20.91 -4.59 6.00
N LEU A 17 20.35 -3.57 5.31
CA LEU A 17 19.52 -3.78 4.12
C LEU A 17 20.29 -4.42 2.95
N GLU A 18 21.49 -3.94 2.60
CA GLU A 18 22.29 -4.56 1.54
C GLU A 18 22.70 -5.99 1.88
N TRP A 19 23.09 -6.25 3.13
CA TRP A 19 23.40 -7.59 3.62
C TRP A 19 22.19 -8.53 3.60
N LYS A 20 21.01 -8.02 4.01
CA LYS A 20 19.72 -8.73 3.91
C LYS A 20 19.38 -9.05 2.46
N TRP A 21 19.58 -8.10 1.53
CA TRP A 21 19.38 -8.32 0.09
C TRP A 21 20.30 -9.42 -0.45
N SER A 22 21.62 -9.36 -0.20
CA SER A 22 22.56 -10.37 -0.70
C SER A 22 22.31 -11.77 -0.10
N ARG A 23 21.93 -11.86 1.18
CA ARG A 23 21.47 -13.12 1.77
C ARG A 23 20.16 -13.63 1.17
N LEU A 24 19.23 -12.74 0.83
CA LEU A 24 17.95 -13.14 0.24
C LEU A 24 18.14 -13.69 -1.18
N THR A 25 18.93 -13.01 -2.02
CA THR A 25 19.24 -13.42 -3.40
C THR A 25 20.05 -14.72 -3.44
N GLN A 26 20.95 -14.94 -2.48
CA GLN A 26 21.62 -16.22 -2.27
C GLN A 26 20.62 -17.32 -1.85
N GLY A 27 19.79 -17.09 -0.84
CA GLY A 27 18.76 -18.05 -0.42
C GLY A 27 17.71 -18.37 -1.49
N LEU A 28 17.42 -17.41 -2.38
CA LEU A 28 16.63 -17.61 -3.60
C LEU A 28 17.34 -18.52 -4.61
N ALA A 29 18.65 -18.34 -4.81
CA ALA A 29 19.44 -19.18 -5.69
C ALA A 29 19.54 -20.64 -5.21
N ASP A 30 19.56 -20.86 -3.89
CA ASP A 30 19.88 -22.15 -3.27
C ASP A 30 18.65 -22.98 -2.82
N SER A 31 17.46 -22.38 -2.61
CA SER A 31 16.37 -23.11 -1.91
C SER A 31 14.90 -22.78 -2.21
N ARG A 32 14.58 -21.72 -2.98
CA ARG A 32 13.20 -21.18 -3.09
C ARG A 32 12.61 -21.18 -4.51
N CYS A 33 12.91 -22.22 -5.29
CA CYS A 33 12.51 -22.35 -6.69
C CYS A 33 11.67 -23.61 -6.97
N ILE A 34 10.89 -23.58 -8.05
CA ILE A 34 10.11 -24.73 -8.53
C ILE A 34 10.56 -25.15 -9.95
N PRO A 35 10.43 -26.44 -10.34
CA PRO A 35 10.81 -26.89 -11.68
C PRO A 35 10.14 -26.05 -12.77
N PRO A 36 10.85 -25.63 -13.85
CA PRO A 36 10.29 -24.71 -14.84
C PRO A 36 9.07 -25.32 -15.54
N GLN A 37 9.06 -26.65 -15.72
CA GLN A 37 7.91 -27.35 -16.28
C GLN A 37 6.68 -27.30 -15.36
N ASN A 38 6.85 -27.25 -14.03
CA ASN A 38 5.75 -27.06 -13.09
C ASN A 38 5.24 -25.61 -13.15
N PHE A 39 6.14 -24.62 -13.16
CA PHE A 39 5.80 -23.22 -13.36
C PHE A 39 4.93 -23.03 -14.62
N ILE A 40 5.41 -23.54 -15.76
CA ILE A 40 4.76 -23.46 -17.06
C ILE A 40 3.42 -24.24 -17.12
N ASN A 41 3.19 -25.22 -16.24
CA ASN A 41 1.95 -26.01 -16.20
C ASN A 41 0.86 -25.42 -15.28
N HIS A 42 1.22 -24.61 -14.28
CA HIS A 42 0.29 -24.08 -13.28
C HIS A 42 0.04 -22.57 -13.40
N PHE A 43 1.05 -21.79 -13.82
CA PHE A 43 1.01 -20.33 -13.78
C PHE A 43 0.88 -19.69 -15.16
N LEU A 44 1.46 -20.29 -16.21
CA LEU A 44 1.34 -19.75 -17.57
C LEU A 44 0.01 -20.17 -18.26
N PRO A 45 -0.45 -19.40 -19.26
CA PRO A 45 -1.70 -19.66 -20.01
C PRO A 45 -1.75 -21.03 -20.72
N LYS A 46 -2.95 -21.47 -21.15
CA LYS A 46 -3.18 -22.85 -21.64
C LYS A 46 -3.83 -22.94 -23.04
N PRO A 47 -3.10 -22.63 -24.13
CA PRO A 47 -3.47 -22.94 -25.51
C PRO A 47 -3.11 -24.39 -25.91
N PRO A 48 -3.67 -24.92 -27.02
CA PRO A 48 -3.35 -26.26 -27.51
C PRO A 48 -1.97 -26.32 -28.21
N LEU A 49 -0.98 -26.97 -27.60
CA LEU A 49 0.41 -27.05 -28.09
C LEU A 49 0.63 -28.10 -29.20
N ALA A 50 -0.25 -28.14 -30.21
CA ALA A 50 -0.22 -29.13 -31.29
C ALA A 50 1.05 -29.06 -32.18
N THR A 51 1.70 -27.90 -32.24
CA THR A 51 2.81 -27.60 -33.17
C THR A 51 4.19 -27.52 -32.51
N ALA A 52 4.31 -27.85 -31.22
CA ALA A 52 5.51 -27.55 -30.42
C ALA A 52 6.85 -28.01 -31.02
N LYS A 53 6.88 -29.15 -31.73
CA LYS A 53 8.08 -29.67 -32.40
C LYS A 53 8.47 -28.86 -33.66
N GLU A 54 7.49 -28.41 -34.44
CA GLU A 54 7.70 -27.57 -35.62
C GLU A 54 8.23 -26.20 -35.18
N MET A 55 7.60 -25.61 -34.17
CA MET A 55 8.04 -24.34 -33.58
C MET A 55 9.45 -24.43 -32.96
N GLN A 56 9.83 -25.57 -32.39
CA GLN A 56 11.20 -25.82 -31.91
C GLN A 56 12.22 -25.88 -33.07
N ILE A 57 11.85 -26.51 -34.19
CA ILE A 57 12.68 -26.54 -35.40
C ILE A 57 12.82 -25.12 -35.98
N TYR A 58 11.74 -24.32 -36.01
CA TYR A 58 11.81 -22.93 -36.43
C TYR A 58 12.73 -22.09 -35.54
N LEU A 59 12.51 -22.12 -34.20
CA LEU A 59 13.31 -21.35 -33.23
C LEU A 59 14.81 -21.66 -33.36
N THR A 60 15.18 -22.94 -33.36
CA THR A 60 16.59 -23.38 -33.45
C THR A 60 17.23 -23.07 -34.81
N ASN A 61 16.44 -22.91 -35.87
CA ASN A 61 16.93 -22.46 -37.18
C ASN A 61 16.94 -20.93 -37.34
N HIS A 62 16.42 -20.16 -36.39
CA HIS A 62 16.39 -18.70 -36.50
C HIS A 62 17.80 -18.10 -36.43
N ASP A 63 18.10 -17.10 -37.25
CA ASP A 63 19.47 -16.56 -37.32
C ASP A 63 19.89 -15.82 -36.04
N ILE A 64 18.93 -15.26 -35.30
CA ILE A 64 19.18 -14.68 -33.96
C ILE A 64 19.51 -15.80 -32.95
N TRP A 65 18.84 -16.96 -33.04
CA TRP A 65 19.16 -18.11 -32.19
C TRP A 65 20.56 -18.66 -32.48
N LYS A 66 20.90 -18.86 -33.75
CA LYS A 66 22.24 -19.29 -34.19
C LYS A 66 23.35 -18.32 -33.74
N LYS A 67 23.06 -17.01 -33.70
CA LYS A 67 23.99 -16.00 -33.15
C LYS A 67 24.24 -16.22 -31.67
N TYR A 68 23.20 -16.43 -30.85
CA TYR A 68 23.37 -16.74 -29.42
C TYR A 68 24.02 -18.11 -29.17
N ASP A 69 23.77 -19.12 -30.02
CA ASP A 69 24.35 -20.46 -29.88
C ASP A 69 25.85 -20.48 -30.24
N SER A 70 26.24 -19.76 -31.30
CA SER A 70 27.65 -19.60 -31.70
C SER A 70 28.43 -18.58 -30.85
N CYS A 71 27.77 -17.57 -30.30
CA CYS A 71 28.36 -16.56 -29.42
C CYS A 71 27.37 -16.20 -28.30
N PRO A 72 27.38 -16.93 -27.16
CA PRO A 72 26.54 -16.61 -26.01
C PRO A 72 26.82 -15.20 -25.48
N PRO A 73 25.83 -14.51 -24.86
CA PRO A 73 25.97 -13.10 -24.48
C PRO A 73 27.25 -12.76 -23.67
N ALA A 74 27.69 -13.64 -22.77
CA ALA A 74 28.91 -13.48 -21.97
C ALA A 74 30.22 -13.51 -22.79
N ALA A 75 30.20 -14.08 -24.00
CA ALA A 75 31.35 -14.14 -24.92
C ALA A 75 31.36 -13.00 -25.95
N SER A 76 30.24 -12.27 -26.11
CA SER A 76 30.16 -11.11 -27.01
C SER A 76 30.98 -9.93 -26.51
N THR A 77 31.44 -9.05 -27.40
CA THR A 77 32.05 -7.76 -27.06
C THR A 77 31.03 -6.63 -26.85
N SER A 78 29.82 -6.74 -27.42
CA SER A 78 28.73 -5.73 -27.36
C SER A 78 28.27 -5.39 -25.94
N SER A 79 27.52 -4.30 -25.76
CA SER A 79 26.91 -3.97 -24.45
C SER A 79 25.85 -5.01 -24.03
N GLY A 80 25.35 -4.89 -22.80
CA GLY A 80 24.25 -5.73 -22.32
C GLY A 80 22.94 -5.48 -23.07
N ASP A 81 22.68 -4.23 -23.47
CA ASP A 81 21.44 -3.85 -24.11
C ASP A 81 21.46 -4.26 -25.59
N ASP A 82 22.58 -3.98 -26.29
CA ASP A 82 22.79 -4.37 -27.70
C ASP A 82 22.65 -5.89 -27.92
N ILE A 83 23.17 -6.70 -26.99
CA ILE A 83 23.17 -8.16 -27.15
C ILE A 83 21.80 -8.78 -26.88
N PHE A 84 20.91 -8.11 -26.14
CA PHE A 84 19.54 -8.61 -25.87
C PHE A 84 18.44 -7.86 -26.64
N ALA A 85 18.69 -6.71 -27.27
CA ALA A 85 17.73 -6.06 -28.17
C ALA A 85 17.16 -6.98 -29.28
N PRO A 86 17.94 -7.88 -29.93
CA PRO A 86 17.41 -8.85 -30.90
C PRO A 86 16.43 -9.88 -30.32
N PHE A 87 16.33 -10.02 -28.99
CA PHE A 87 15.44 -10.99 -28.34
C PHE A 87 13.95 -10.66 -28.59
N ALA A 88 13.59 -9.38 -28.71
CA ALA A 88 12.24 -8.96 -29.09
C ALA A 88 11.86 -9.43 -30.50
N ALA A 89 12.76 -9.27 -31.48
CA ALA A 89 12.55 -9.78 -32.84
C ALA A 89 12.40 -11.31 -32.84
N LEU A 90 13.28 -12.03 -32.15
CA LEU A 90 13.21 -13.48 -31.98
C LEU A 90 11.87 -13.96 -31.38
N PHE A 91 11.31 -13.23 -30.41
CA PHE A 91 9.98 -13.50 -29.84
C PHE A 91 8.86 -13.26 -30.88
N ASN A 92 8.87 -12.10 -31.53
CA ASN A 92 7.84 -11.68 -32.47
C ASN A 92 7.82 -12.53 -33.75
N ASP A 93 8.99 -12.92 -34.28
CA ASP A 93 9.13 -13.80 -35.45
C ASP A 93 8.59 -15.21 -35.17
N VAL A 94 8.84 -15.74 -33.96
CA VAL A 94 8.29 -17.03 -33.50
C VAL A 94 6.77 -16.99 -33.39
N LEU A 95 6.19 -15.90 -32.88
CA LEU A 95 4.73 -15.72 -32.87
C LEU A 95 4.16 -15.57 -34.29
N ALA A 96 4.81 -14.78 -35.16
CA ALA A 96 4.40 -14.61 -36.55
C ALA A 96 4.48 -15.92 -37.36
N HIS A 97 5.38 -16.84 -37.00
CA HIS A 97 5.39 -18.20 -37.55
C HIS A 97 4.29 -19.08 -36.93
N TYR A 98 4.12 -19.08 -35.60
CA TYR A 98 3.06 -19.83 -34.91
C TYR A 98 1.66 -19.48 -35.45
N THR A 99 1.40 -18.20 -35.69
CA THR A 99 0.16 -17.67 -36.27
C THR A 99 -0.12 -18.28 -37.65
N LYS A 100 0.91 -18.37 -38.52
CA LYS A 100 0.79 -18.95 -39.87
C LYS A 100 0.51 -20.45 -39.87
N VAL A 101 0.96 -21.17 -38.84
CA VAL A 101 0.75 -22.63 -38.72
C VAL A 101 -0.58 -22.97 -38.03
N THR A 102 -1.04 -22.15 -37.08
CA THR A 102 -2.19 -22.45 -36.21
C THR A 102 -3.43 -21.59 -36.42
N PHE A 103 -3.34 -20.50 -37.18
CA PHE A 103 -4.37 -19.46 -37.30
C PHE A 103 -4.80 -18.86 -35.94
N THR A 104 -3.93 -18.96 -34.93
CA THR A 104 -4.10 -18.31 -33.62
C THR A 104 -3.35 -16.98 -33.64
N GLU A 105 -4.08 -15.88 -33.71
CA GLU A 105 -3.50 -14.53 -33.70
C GLU A 105 -2.78 -14.22 -32.36
N PRO A 106 -1.68 -13.45 -32.40
CA PRO A 106 -1.00 -12.99 -31.19
C PRO A 106 -1.79 -11.84 -30.54
N THR A 107 -1.83 -11.83 -29.22
CA THR A 107 -2.42 -10.74 -28.42
C THR A 107 -1.36 -9.75 -27.94
N MET A 108 -0.11 -10.22 -27.80
CA MET A 108 1.01 -9.45 -27.26
C MET A 108 2.21 -9.44 -28.21
N THR A 109 2.96 -8.34 -28.19
CA THR A 109 4.25 -8.16 -28.85
C THR A 109 5.33 -7.86 -27.82
N MET A 110 6.58 -8.26 -28.10
CA MET A 110 7.73 -7.94 -27.26
C MET A 110 8.46 -6.70 -27.77
N ARG A 111 8.88 -5.83 -26.83
CA ARG A 111 9.70 -4.64 -27.09
C ARG A 111 10.89 -4.59 -26.13
N CYS A 112 12.07 -4.31 -26.68
CA CYS A 112 13.32 -4.09 -25.94
C CYS A 112 13.84 -2.66 -26.24
N ASP A 113 13.05 -1.64 -25.92
CA ASP A 113 13.36 -0.23 -26.20
C ASP A 113 14.32 0.36 -25.14
N SER A 114 15.57 -0.15 -25.11
CA SER A 114 16.60 0.26 -24.16
C SER A 114 16.78 1.79 -24.10
N GLY A 115 16.67 2.36 -22.90
CA GLY A 115 16.86 3.79 -22.65
C GLY A 115 15.61 4.67 -22.73
N LYS A 116 14.45 4.16 -23.16
CA LYS A 116 13.16 4.87 -23.01
C LYS A 116 12.51 4.49 -21.70
N ALA A 117 12.34 5.47 -20.81
CA ALA A 117 11.54 5.29 -19.60
C ALA A 117 10.08 5.03 -19.97
N LEU A 118 9.43 4.14 -19.21
CA LEU A 118 7.98 3.97 -19.25
C LEU A 118 7.31 5.20 -18.64
N GLU A 119 6.17 5.62 -19.20
CA GLU A 119 5.45 6.79 -18.72
C GLU A 119 4.84 6.56 -17.34
N GLY A 120 4.88 7.59 -16.49
CA GLY A 120 4.46 7.51 -15.09
C GLY A 120 5.51 6.90 -14.16
N SER A 121 6.82 6.99 -14.46
CA SER A 121 7.87 6.68 -13.49
C SER A 121 9.13 7.53 -13.70
N GLY A 122 9.33 8.56 -12.87
CA GLY A 122 10.48 9.47 -12.93
C GLY A 122 11.85 8.83 -12.67
N LEU A 123 11.90 7.62 -12.09
CA LEU A 123 13.12 6.86 -11.83
C LEU A 123 13.60 6.08 -13.07
N ARG A 124 14.24 6.79 -14.00
CA ARG A 124 14.78 6.22 -15.26
C ARG A 124 15.63 4.95 -15.06
N SER A 125 16.36 4.84 -13.95
CA SER A 125 17.25 3.72 -13.60
C SER A 125 16.53 2.36 -13.51
N ASN A 126 15.23 2.36 -13.24
CA ASN A 126 14.44 1.16 -12.97
C ASN A 126 13.56 0.74 -14.16
N SER A 127 13.78 1.35 -15.34
CA SER A 127 13.13 0.92 -16.59
C SER A 127 13.52 -0.54 -16.89
N PRO A 128 12.56 -1.43 -17.18
CA PRO A 128 12.84 -2.85 -17.41
C PRO A 128 13.55 -3.07 -18.75
N SER A 129 14.44 -4.06 -18.79
CA SER A 129 15.25 -4.40 -19.98
C SER A 129 14.42 -4.83 -21.20
N GLY A 130 13.18 -5.27 -20.98
CA GLY A 130 12.17 -5.49 -22.02
C GLY A 130 10.76 -5.68 -21.45
N VAL A 131 9.74 -5.56 -22.30
CA VAL A 131 8.33 -5.68 -21.92
C VAL A 131 7.51 -6.46 -22.95
N LEU A 132 6.44 -7.11 -22.49
CA LEU A 132 5.32 -7.50 -23.34
C LEU A 132 4.19 -6.47 -23.21
N VAL A 133 3.69 -6.01 -24.36
CA VAL A 133 2.56 -5.07 -24.49
C VAL A 133 1.58 -5.57 -25.55
N PRO A 134 0.32 -5.09 -25.60
CA PRO A 134 -0.61 -5.40 -26.68
C PRO A 134 0.00 -5.16 -28.08
N ILE A 135 -0.42 -5.95 -29.08
CA ILE A 135 0.07 -5.83 -30.47
C ILE A 135 -0.15 -4.43 -31.10
N ASP A 136 -1.13 -3.69 -30.60
CA ASP A 136 -1.56 -2.35 -31.01
C ASP A 136 -1.05 -1.24 -30.06
N ALA A 137 -0.17 -1.57 -29.11
CA ALA A 137 0.32 -0.63 -28.09
C ALA A 137 1.05 0.59 -28.70
N PRO A 138 0.81 1.81 -28.18
CA PRO A 138 1.39 3.04 -28.71
C PRO A 138 2.93 3.11 -28.63
N PRO A 139 3.58 4.02 -29.39
CA PRO A 139 5.04 4.18 -29.38
C PRO A 139 5.62 4.51 -28.00
N ILE A 140 4.88 5.27 -27.20
CA ILE A 140 5.14 5.53 -25.77
C ILE A 140 4.32 4.50 -24.99
N ILE A 141 4.94 3.83 -24.01
CA ILE A 141 4.31 2.75 -23.23
C ILE A 141 4.10 3.25 -21.80
N ASN A 142 2.85 3.13 -21.31
CA ASN A 142 2.52 3.28 -19.90
C ASN A 142 2.59 1.91 -19.19
N TRP A 143 2.95 1.91 -17.91
CA TRP A 143 2.99 0.70 -17.06
C TRP A 143 1.68 -0.10 -17.05
N ASN A 144 0.53 0.56 -17.19
CA ASN A 144 -0.77 -0.12 -17.23
C ASN A 144 -0.96 -1.07 -18.44
N LEU A 145 -0.15 -0.94 -19.51
CA LEU A 145 -0.16 -1.84 -20.67
C LEU A 145 0.78 -3.05 -20.54
N VAL A 146 1.67 -3.07 -19.55
CA VAL A 146 2.75 -4.07 -19.45
C VAL A 146 2.20 -5.40 -18.96
N GLY A 147 2.11 -6.40 -19.83
CA GLY A 147 1.62 -7.75 -19.49
C GLY A 147 2.68 -8.64 -18.82
N ALA A 148 3.96 -8.39 -19.09
CA ALA A 148 5.10 -9.02 -18.40
C ALA A 148 6.37 -8.17 -18.56
N THR A 149 7.30 -8.28 -17.60
CA THR A 149 8.61 -7.59 -17.63
C THR A 149 9.77 -8.56 -17.81
N PHE A 150 10.85 -8.08 -18.43
CA PHE A 150 12.05 -8.85 -18.74
C PHE A 150 13.28 -8.09 -18.26
N GLU A 151 14.20 -8.77 -17.57
CA GLU A 151 15.50 -8.21 -17.17
C GLU A 151 16.67 -9.05 -17.68
N PHE A 152 17.70 -8.37 -18.19
CA PHE A 152 18.79 -8.98 -18.92
C PHE A 152 20.17 -8.61 -18.35
N LYS A 153 21.06 -9.60 -18.22
CA LYS A 153 22.47 -9.39 -17.90
C LYS A 153 23.38 -10.22 -18.80
N LYS A 154 24.38 -9.55 -19.37
CA LYS A 154 25.37 -10.14 -20.27
C LYS A 154 26.13 -11.31 -19.64
N THR A 155 26.54 -11.19 -18.38
CA THR A 155 27.37 -12.18 -17.66
C THR A 155 26.70 -12.61 -16.36
N ARG A 156 26.91 -13.87 -15.94
CA ARG A 156 26.32 -14.43 -14.72
C ARG A 156 27.29 -14.30 -13.53
N THR A 157 27.37 -13.09 -12.96
CA THR A 157 28.04 -12.80 -11.68
C THR A 157 27.02 -12.71 -10.54
N LEU A 158 27.48 -12.68 -9.28
CA LEU A 158 26.58 -12.46 -8.13
C LEU A 158 25.91 -11.09 -8.21
N LEU A 159 26.68 -10.03 -8.46
CA LEU A 159 26.18 -8.65 -8.59
C LEU A 159 25.12 -8.51 -9.70
N ASN A 160 25.33 -9.16 -10.85
CA ASN A 160 24.37 -9.11 -11.95
C ASN A 160 23.06 -9.85 -11.61
N TRP A 161 23.16 -11.02 -10.94
CA TRP A 161 22.00 -11.73 -10.41
C TRP A 161 21.25 -10.87 -9.39
N GLU A 162 21.96 -10.20 -8.47
CA GLU A 162 21.38 -9.32 -7.46
C GLU A 162 20.66 -8.11 -8.08
N ASP A 163 21.22 -7.46 -9.10
CA ASP A 163 20.57 -6.37 -9.83
C ASP A 163 19.34 -6.86 -10.62
N ASN A 164 19.44 -8.00 -11.32
CA ASN A 164 18.29 -8.62 -11.99
C ASN A 164 17.14 -8.92 -11.02
N VAL A 165 17.45 -9.44 -9.82
CA VAL A 165 16.45 -9.69 -8.78
C VAL A 165 15.87 -8.40 -8.23
N LYS A 166 16.69 -7.39 -7.91
CA LYS A 166 16.22 -6.07 -7.43
C LYS A 166 15.26 -5.43 -8.45
N LYS A 167 15.63 -5.40 -9.74
CA LYS A 167 14.83 -4.80 -10.82
C LYS A 167 13.52 -5.56 -11.11
N ILE A 168 13.56 -6.89 -11.25
CA ILE A 168 12.34 -7.65 -11.55
C ILE A 168 11.34 -7.59 -10.38
N LEU A 169 11.82 -7.65 -9.13
CA LEU A 169 10.97 -7.49 -7.94
C LEU A 169 10.34 -6.10 -7.88
N TRP A 170 11.14 -5.04 -8.12
CA TRP A 170 10.63 -3.67 -8.17
C TRP A 170 9.57 -3.50 -9.26
N SER A 171 9.84 -3.94 -10.48
CA SER A 171 8.91 -3.85 -11.62
C SER A 171 7.60 -4.61 -11.37
N MET A 172 7.67 -5.83 -10.82
CA MET A 172 6.47 -6.61 -10.49
C MET A 172 5.68 -6.03 -9.32
N ALA A 173 6.35 -5.50 -8.29
CA ALA A 173 5.71 -4.78 -7.20
C ALA A 173 5.07 -3.47 -7.70
N TYR A 174 5.73 -2.74 -8.59
CA TYR A 174 5.26 -1.47 -9.16
C TYR A 174 3.95 -1.65 -9.94
N ILE A 175 3.90 -2.67 -10.81
CA ILE A 175 2.68 -3.05 -11.54
C ILE A 175 1.55 -3.39 -10.56
N MET A 176 1.83 -4.19 -9.52
CA MET A 176 0.82 -4.58 -8.53
C MET A 176 0.37 -3.42 -7.62
N ALA A 177 1.25 -2.44 -7.36
CA ALA A 177 0.98 -1.26 -6.55
C ALA A 177 0.13 -0.22 -7.29
N ASN A 178 0.49 0.10 -8.53
CA ASN A 178 -0.11 1.22 -9.25
C ASN A 178 -1.29 0.78 -10.12
N ASP A 179 -1.19 -0.35 -10.82
CA ASP A 179 -2.29 -0.82 -11.66
C ASP A 179 -3.36 -1.55 -10.84
N CYS A 180 -4.48 -0.85 -10.61
CA CYS A 180 -5.66 -1.37 -9.94
C CYS A 180 -6.33 -2.55 -10.67
N CYS A 181 -6.11 -2.71 -11.98
CA CYS A 181 -6.63 -3.84 -12.73
C CYS A 181 -5.89 -5.16 -12.44
N ARG A 182 -4.84 -5.19 -11.59
CA ARG A 182 -3.97 -6.36 -11.45
C ARG A 182 -4.31 -7.29 -10.29
N ARG A 183 -4.63 -8.53 -10.66
CA ARG A 183 -4.76 -9.72 -9.80
C ARG A 183 -3.40 -10.42 -9.62
N PHE A 184 -2.58 -10.43 -10.68
CA PHE A 184 -1.21 -10.97 -10.71
C PHE A 184 -0.38 -10.36 -11.85
N THR A 185 0.93 -10.67 -11.91
CA THR A 185 1.83 -10.26 -13.00
C THR A 185 2.99 -11.25 -13.20
N PHE A 186 3.63 -11.23 -14.38
CA PHE A 186 4.75 -12.09 -14.77
C PHE A 186 6.06 -11.33 -14.97
N GLY A 187 7.18 -12.01 -14.71
CA GLY A 187 8.53 -11.52 -14.94
C GLY A 187 9.44 -12.60 -15.51
N VAL A 188 10.49 -12.21 -16.21
CA VAL A 188 11.54 -13.10 -16.74
C VAL A 188 12.91 -12.47 -16.50
N THR A 189 13.87 -13.24 -15.99
CA THR A 189 15.27 -12.78 -15.84
C THR A 189 16.20 -13.68 -16.63
N VAL A 190 17.17 -13.11 -17.36
CA VAL A 190 18.21 -13.87 -18.08
C VAL A 190 19.61 -13.40 -17.70
N ASP A 191 20.41 -14.31 -17.14
CA ASP A 191 21.84 -14.11 -16.86
C ASP A 191 22.68 -14.93 -17.86
N ASN A 192 23.26 -14.27 -18.87
CA ASN A 192 23.89 -14.90 -20.04
C ASN A 192 22.92 -15.83 -20.79
N THR A 193 22.91 -17.14 -20.47
CA THR A 193 21.99 -18.13 -21.03
C THR A 193 21.01 -18.68 -19.98
N ALA A 194 21.18 -18.34 -18.70
CA ALA A 194 20.39 -18.86 -17.60
C ALA A 194 19.11 -18.03 -17.43
N MET A 195 17.98 -18.57 -17.86
CA MET A 195 16.66 -17.96 -17.75
C MET A 195 15.93 -18.45 -16.48
N ARG A 196 15.16 -17.57 -15.85
CA ARG A 196 14.13 -17.91 -14.85
C ARG A 196 12.81 -17.22 -15.17
N LEU A 197 11.72 -17.84 -14.73
CA LEU A 197 10.37 -17.28 -14.75
C LEU A 197 9.97 -16.82 -13.34
N TRP A 198 9.23 -15.73 -13.28
CA TRP A 198 8.75 -15.08 -12.06
C TRP A 198 7.25 -14.85 -12.15
N PHE A 199 6.56 -15.06 -11.05
CA PHE A 199 5.13 -14.84 -10.89
C PHE A 199 4.87 -14.13 -9.57
N CYS A 200 3.93 -13.18 -9.56
CA CYS A 200 3.59 -12.36 -8.40
C CYS A 200 2.07 -12.23 -8.30
N ASP A 201 1.48 -12.62 -7.17
CA ASP A 201 0.07 -12.39 -6.84
C ASP A 201 -0.08 -11.77 -5.44
N ARG A 202 -1.32 -11.48 -5.02
CA ARG A 202 -1.62 -10.84 -3.72
C ARG A 202 -1.30 -11.69 -2.48
N SER A 203 -0.71 -12.89 -2.63
CA SER A 203 -0.11 -13.72 -1.59
C SER A 203 1.42 -13.86 -1.71
N GLY A 204 2.07 -13.33 -2.74
CA GLY A 204 3.54 -13.25 -2.87
C GLY A 204 4.10 -13.78 -4.18
N PHE A 205 5.39 -14.10 -4.16
CA PHE A 205 6.17 -14.51 -5.34
C PHE A 205 6.29 -16.03 -5.50
N VAL A 206 6.35 -16.48 -6.75
CA VAL A 206 6.78 -17.84 -7.16
C VAL A 206 7.82 -17.72 -8.27
N ILE A 207 8.87 -18.53 -8.21
CA ILE A 207 10.07 -18.40 -9.06
C ILE A 207 10.46 -19.78 -9.60
N SER A 208 10.81 -19.88 -10.88
CA SER A 208 11.33 -21.13 -11.45
C SER A 208 12.80 -21.37 -11.11
N ASP A 209 13.21 -22.64 -11.12
CA ASP A 209 14.62 -22.98 -11.27
C ASP A 209 15.20 -22.32 -12.52
N ARG A 210 16.51 -22.05 -12.48
CA ARG A 210 17.23 -21.56 -13.66
C ARG A 210 17.38 -22.68 -14.68
N PHE A 211 17.11 -22.39 -15.94
CA PHE A 211 17.39 -23.29 -17.06
C PHE A 211 18.20 -22.57 -18.13
N ASP A 212 19.06 -23.30 -18.84
CA ASP A 212 19.81 -22.75 -19.96
C ASP A 212 18.87 -22.68 -21.18
N PHE A 213 18.56 -21.46 -21.66
CA PHE A 213 17.53 -21.29 -22.69
C PHE A 213 17.93 -21.94 -24.01
N LEU A 214 19.21 -21.84 -24.41
CA LEU A 214 19.75 -22.45 -25.63
C LEU A 214 19.66 -23.97 -25.60
N LYS A 215 19.87 -24.58 -24.42
CA LYS A 215 19.73 -26.03 -24.24
C LYS A 215 18.28 -26.51 -24.10
N ASN A 216 17.32 -25.59 -23.94
CA ASN A 216 15.90 -25.91 -23.71
C ASN A 216 14.94 -25.16 -24.67
N PRO A 217 15.15 -25.20 -26.00
CA PRO A 217 14.32 -24.46 -26.95
C PRO A 217 12.82 -24.82 -26.87
N ALA A 218 12.48 -26.06 -26.51
CA ALA A 218 11.08 -26.47 -26.29
C ALA A 218 10.40 -25.72 -25.12
N LEU A 219 11.14 -25.32 -24.09
CA LEU A 219 10.61 -24.46 -23.02
C LEU A 219 10.46 -23.02 -23.52
N VAL A 220 11.46 -22.49 -24.25
CA VAL A 220 11.44 -21.12 -24.80
C VAL A 220 10.27 -20.91 -25.77
N VAL A 221 10.11 -21.81 -26.75
CA VAL A 221 8.96 -21.86 -27.67
C VAL A 221 7.65 -21.79 -26.89
N ARG A 222 7.53 -22.63 -25.85
CA ARG A 222 6.31 -22.67 -25.03
C ARG A 222 6.10 -21.33 -24.34
N ILE A 223 7.07 -20.82 -23.58
CA ILE A 223 6.98 -19.52 -22.88
C ILE A 223 6.56 -18.39 -23.85
N PHE A 224 7.17 -18.33 -25.04
CA PHE A 224 6.86 -17.31 -26.05
C PHE A 224 5.40 -17.40 -26.51
N ILE A 225 4.94 -18.58 -26.95
CA ILE A 225 3.55 -18.79 -27.38
C ILE A 225 2.58 -18.55 -26.23
N LEU A 226 2.88 -19.05 -25.03
CA LEU A 226 2.00 -18.95 -23.86
C LEU A 226 1.75 -17.51 -23.44
N LEU A 227 2.77 -16.65 -23.46
CA LEU A 227 2.62 -15.22 -23.14
C LEU A 227 2.13 -14.39 -24.33
N GLY A 228 2.53 -14.75 -25.55
CA GLY A 228 2.22 -14.05 -26.79
C GLY A 228 0.77 -14.18 -27.28
N THR A 229 0.08 -15.26 -26.89
CA THR A 229 -1.35 -15.50 -27.23
C THR A 229 -2.24 -15.50 -25.98
N ALA A 230 -1.80 -14.85 -24.90
CA ALA A 230 -2.53 -14.77 -23.64
C ALA A 230 -3.65 -13.72 -23.72
N SER A 231 -4.85 -14.03 -23.24
CA SER A 231 -5.86 -12.99 -23.01
C SER A 231 -5.44 -12.07 -21.86
N GLN A 232 -5.96 -10.84 -21.78
CA GLN A 232 -5.65 -9.92 -20.68
C GLN A 232 -5.95 -10.56 -19.30
N THR A 233 -7.05 -11.28 -19.16
CA THR A 233 -7.40 -12.02 -17.94
C THR A 233 -6.37 -13.07 -17.52
N GLU A 234 -5.65 -13.64 -18.49
CA GLU A 234 -4.57 -14.62 -18.27
C GLU A 234 -3.20 -13.95 -18.06
N LEU A 235 -3.07 -12.66 -18.37
CA LEU A 235 -1.94 -11.79 -18.01
C LEU A 235 -2.17 -11.05 -16.68
N GLY A 236 -3.18 -11.47 -15.92
CA GLY A 236 -3.47 -10.98 -14.57
C GLY A 236 -4.30 -9.71 -14.50
N TYR A 237 -4.83 -9.22 -15.62
CA TYR A 237 -5.85 -8.16 -15.59
C TYR A 237 -7.19 -8.72 -15.04
N ASP A 238 -7.97 -7.86 -14.39
CA ASP A 238 -9.30 -8.15 -13.89
C ASP A 238 -10.36 -7.92 -14.98
N PRO A 239 -11.08 -8.97 -15.44
CA PRO A 239 -12.14 -8.82 -16.45
C PRO A 239 -13.37 -8.04 -15.95
N SER A 240 -13.47 -7.80 -14.64
CA SER A 240 -14.56 -7.06 -14.00
C SER A 240 -14.26 -5.58 -13.76
N ILE A 241 -13.11 -5.09 -14.26
CA ILE A 241 -12.76 -3.66 -14.32
C ILE A 241 -12.48 -3.27 -15.77
N THR A 242 -13.33 -2.41 -16.36
CA THR A 242 -13.11 -1.84 -17.70
C THR A 242 -12.52 -0.44 -17.57
N ARG A 243 -11.30 -0.25 -18.11
CA ARG A 243 -10.64 1.06 -18.20
C ARG A 243 -11.21 1.88 -19.37
N ILE A 244 -11.53 3.13 -19.11
CA ILE A 244 -12.11 4.07 -20.08
C ILE A 244 -11.43 5.44 -19.97
N TYR A 245 -11.51 6.24 -21.03
CA TYR A 245 -10.96 7.61 -21.04
C TYR A 245 -12.07 8.62 -21.37
N VAL A 246 -12.28 9.57 -20.46
CA VAL A 246 -13.30 10.61 -20.57
C VAL A 246 -12.60 11.97 -20.59
N ASN A 247 -12.69 12.68 -21.72
CA ASN A 247 -11.96 13.94 -21.96
C ASN A 247 -10.44 13.83 -21.74
N GLY A 248 -9.86 12.65 -21.98
CA GLY A 248 -8.43 12.35 -21.74
C GLY A 248 -8.09 11.89 -20.32
N ALA A 249 -8.97 12.11 -19.34
CA ALA A 249 -8.80 11.58 -17.98
C ALA A 249 -9.20 10.10 -17.91
N GLU A 250 -8.44 9.30 -17.16
CA GLU A 250 -8.75 7.90 -16.90
C GLU A 250 -9.93 7.76 -15.93
N GLN A 251 -10.85 6.84 -16.24
CA GLN A 251 -11.88 6.36 -15.32
C GLN A 251 -12.01 4.84 -15.47
N LEU A 252 -12.64 4.20 -14.48
CA LEU A 252 -12.85 2.76 -14.42
C LEU A 252 -14.35 2.48 -14.25
N ASP A 253 -14.90 1.62 -15.10
CA ASP A 253 -16.19 0.95 -14.87
C ASP A 253 -15.91 -0.35 -14.11
N ILE A 254 -16.27 -0.41 -12.83
CA ILE A 254 -16.02 -1.52 -11.90
C ILE A 254 -17.32 -2.29 -11.66
N GLU A 255 -17.34 -3.60 -11.90
CA GLU A 255 -18.49 -4.45 -11.55
C GLU A 255 -18.45 -4.87 -10.06
N VAL A 256 -19.61 -4.86 -9.41
CA VAL A 256 -19.84 -5.44 -8.07
C VAL A 256 -20.99 -6.42 -8.18
N HIS A 257 -20.75 -7.67 -7.76
CA HIS A 257 -21.76 -8.72 -7.76
C HIS A 257 -22.33 -8.92 -6.35
N SER A 258 -23.65 -8.82 -6.20
CA SER A 258 -24.33 -8.79 -4.90
C SER A 258 -25.68 -9.50 -5.01
N GLU A 259 -25.97 -10.41 -4.07
CA GLU A 259 -27.24 -11.18 -3.94
C GLU A 259 -27.78 -11.87 -5.24
N GLY A 260 -26.94 -12.02 -6.26
CA GLY A 260 -27.28 -12.64 -7.56
C GLY A 260 -27.28 -11.69 -8.75
N GLU A 261 -27.26 -10.38 -8.50
CA GLU A 261 -27.20 -9.32 -9.52
C GLU A 261 -25.77 -8.78 -9.67
N THR A 262 -25.49 -8.11 -10.79
CA THR A 262 -24.23 -7.37 -11.00
C THR A 262 -24.58 -5.92 -11.33
N ARG A 263 -23.97 -4.99 -10.59
CA ARG A 263 -24.09 -3.54 -10.80
C ARG A 263 -22.73 -2.98 -11.21
N THR A 264 -22.71 -1.91 -12.02
CA THR A 264 -21.47 -1.30 -12.50
C THR A 264 -21.34 0.12 -11.98
N PHE A 265 -20.18 0.45 -11.41
CA PHE A 265 -19.89 1.74 -10.80
C PHE A 265 -18.72 2.42 -11.51
N ARG A 266 -18.86 3.71 -11.81
CA ARG A 266 -17.85 4.51 -12.50
C ARG A 266 -17.07 5.37 -11.52
N THR A 267 -15.74 5.27 -11.54
CA THR A 267 -14.87 6.04 -10.64
C THR A 267 -14.82 7.53 -11.01
N LEU A 268 -15.02 8.40 -10.03
CA LEU A 268 -14.90 9.86 -10.15
C LEU A 268 -13.55 10.37 -9.60
N ARG A 269 -13.12 9.86 -8.43
CA ARG A 269 -11.81 10.18 -7.83
C ARG A 269 -11.41 9.11 -6.80
N LEU A 270 -10.11 8.93 -6.61
CA LEU A 270 -9.56 8.12 -5.53
C LEU A 270 -9.76 8.84 -4.17
N LEU A 271 -10.05 8.07 -3.13
CA LEU A 271 -10.10 8.50 -1.72
C LEU A 271 -8.91 7.93 -0.93
N SER A 272 -8.53 6.68 -1.19
CA SER A 272 -7.42 6.01 -0.50
C SER A 272 -6.78 4.94 -1.38
N ASN A 273 -5.45 4.81 -1.31
CA ASN A 273 -4.63 3.84 -2.04
C ASN A 273 -3.80 2.96 -1.07
N SER A 274 -4.43 2.54 0.03
CA SER A 274 -3.75 2.03 1.22
C SER A 274 -3.11 0.65 1.02
N ALA A 275 -1.90 0.49 1.57
CA ALA A 275 -1.10 -0.74 1.53
C ALA A 275 -0.81 -1.29 0.12
N THR A 276 -0.88 -0.46 -0.92
CA THR A 276 -0.54 -0.85 -2.30
C THR A 276 0.97 -1.04 -2.51
N ASP A 277 1.80 -0.45 -1.64
CA ASP A 277 3.27 -0.54 -1.62
C ASP A 277 3.84 -1.96 -1.46
N ARG A 278 3.02 -2.94 -1.04
CA ARG A 278 3.43 -4.33 -0.78
C ARG A 278 2.65 -5.32 -1.62
N VAL A 279 3.30 -6.44 -1.92
CA VAL A 279 2.74 -7.52 -2.73
C VAL A 279 1.79 -8.39 -1.89
N ARG A 280 2.16 -8.78 -0.67
CA ARG A 280 1.28 -9.54 0.25
C ARG A 280 0.33 -8.63 1.04
N SER A 281 -0.18 -7.59 0.43
CA SER A 281 -1.13 -6.67 1.02
C SER A 281 -2.59 -7.08 0.78
N ARG A 282 -3.49 -6.29 1.35
CA ARG A 282 -4.90 -6.26 0.98
C ARG A 282 -5.16 -5.37 -0.25
N ALA A 283 -4.16 -4.62 -0.71
CA ALA A 283 -4.20 -3.70 -1.83
C ALA A 283 -5.43 -2.78 -1.84
N THR A 284 -5.84 -2.29 -0.65
CA THR A 284 -7.13 -1.64 -0.42
C THR A 284 -7.23 -0.31 -1.16
N ARG A 285 -8.12 -0.25 -2.15
CA ARG A 285 -8.42 0.98 -2.90
C ARG A 285 -9.83 1.43 -2.61
N VAL A 286 -9.98 2.72 -2.37
CA VAL A 286 -11.28 3.35 -2.09
C VAL A 286 -11.48 4.51 -3.04
N TRP A 287 -12.60 4.55 -3.76
CA TRP A 287 -12.95 5.64 -4.68
C TRP A 287 -14.30 6.25 -4.33
N VAL A 288 -14.49 7.53 -4.67
CA VAL A 288 -15.83 8.04 -4.97
C VAL A 288 -16.22 7.52 -6.34
N VAL A 289 -17.43 6.96 -6.43
CA VAL A 289 -18.02 6.43 -7.66
C VAL A 289 -19.43 7.00 -7.86
N HIS A 290 -20.00 6.80 -9.04
CA HIS A 290 -21.46 6.82 -9.23
C HIS A 290 -21.91 5.49 -9.87
N GLU A 291 -23.20 5.16 -9.83
CA GLU A 291 -23.71 4.02 -10.59
C GLU A 291 -23.73 4.36 -12.08
N LYS A 292 -23.29 3.45 -12.95
CA LYS A 292 -23.05 3.73 -14.37
C LYS A 292 -24.28 4.29 -15.10
N ASP A 293 -25.46 3.79 -14.72
CA ASP A 293 -26.75 4.18 -15.29
C ASP A 293 -27.48 5.26 -14.44
N ASP A 294 -26.98 5.61 -13.25
CA ASP A 294 -27.45 6.73 -12.44
C ASP A 294 -26.28 7.60 -11.90
N PRO A 295 -25.89 8.66 -12.64
CA PRO A 295 -24.87 9.61 -12.21
C PRO A 295 -25.37 10.66 -11.19
N SER A 296 -26.63 10.59 -10.74
CA SER A 296 -27.18 11.61 -9.82
C SER A 296 -26.61 11.52 -8.39
N LYS A 297 -26.08 10.35 -8.01
CA LYS A 297 -25.65 10.05 -6.65
C LYS A 297 -24.18 9.62 -6.59
N GLN A 298 -23.40 10.26 -5.71
CA GLN A 298 -22.04 9.84 -5.40
C GLN A 298 -22.05 8.83 -4.24
N LEU A 299 -21.31 7.74 -4.43
CA LEU A 299 -21.17 6.60 -3.52
C LEU A 299 -19.68 6.34 -3.26
N VAL A 300 -19.36 5.43 -2.32
CA VAL A 300 -17.98 5.02 -2.02
C VAL A 300 -17.80 3.53 -2.32
N LEU A 301 -16.86 3.17 -3.20
CA LEU A 301 -16.50 1.77 -3.50
C LEU A 301 -15.15 1.44 -2.85
N LYS A 302 -15.10 0.37 -2.06
CA LYS A 302 -13.88 -0.24 -1.48
C LYS A 302 -13.61 -1.57 -2.20
N ASP A 303 -12.47 -1.66 -2.86
CA ASP A 303 -11.92 -2.87 -3.50
C ASP A 303 -10.76 -3.38 -2.66
N VAL A 304 -10.77 -4.68 -2.32
CA VAL A 304 -9.86 -5.23 -1.31
C VAL A 304 -9.64 -6.74 -1.49
N TRP A 305 -8.43 -7.20 -1.21
CA TRP A 305 -8.06 -8.61 -1.17
C TRP A 305 -8.05 -9.11 0.27
N VAL A 306 -9.09 -9.85 0.65
CA VAL A 306 -9.34 -10.31 2.01
C VAL A 306 -8.86 -11.76 2.15
N GLU A 307 -8.27 -12.14 3.30
CA GLU A 307 -7.89 -13.53 3.56
C GLU A 307 -9.09 -14.49 3.44
N ASP A 308 -8.92 -15.63 2.73
CA ASP A 308 -10.02 -16.54 2.37
C ASP A 308 -10.98 -16.88 3.53
N ASP A 309 -10.41 -17.13 4.72
CA ASP A 309 -11.11 -17.58 5.92
C ASP A 309 -11.71 -16.44 6.79
N ARG A 310 -11.64 -15.19 6.31
CA ARG A 310 -12.32 -14.04 6.92
C ARG A 310 -13.76 -13.90 6.43
N ARG A 311 -14.65 -13.58 7.36
CA ARG A 311 -15.99 -13.02 7.05
C ARG A 311 -15.85 -11.75 6.20
N ARG A 312 -16.86 -11.47 5.37
CA ARG A 312 -16.88 -10.24 4.57
C ARG A 312 -17.50 -9.09 5.35
N GLU A 313 -17.02 -7.88 5.11
CA GLU A 313 -17.41 -6.68 5.85
C GLU A 313 -18.92 -6.40 5.81
N GLY A 314 -19.57 -6.61 4.65
CA GLY A 314 -21.01 -6.40 4.49
C GLY A 314 -21.87 -7.38 5.29
N ASP A 315 -21.45 -8.65 5.39
CA ASP A 315 -22.11 -9.66 6.24
C ASP A 315 -22.00 -9.28 7.72
N ILE A 316 -20.94 -8.55 8.11
CA ILE A 316 -20.74 -8.08 9.48
C ILE A 316 -21.64 -6.87 9.75
N TYR A 317 -21.66 -5.86 8.87
CA TYR A 317 -22.64 -4.75 8.97
C TYR A 317 -24.09 -5.26 9.06
N LYS A 318 -24.45 -6.28 8.26
CA LYS A 318 -25.78 -6.90 8.27
C LYS A 318 -26.09 -7.57 9.61
N GLU A 319 -25.20 -8.42 10.13
CA GLU A 319 -25.39 -9.04 11.47
C GLU A 319 -25.49 -7.99 12.58
N VAL A 320 -24.66 -6.93 12.54
CA VAL A 320 -24.72 -5.85 13.53
C VAL A 320 -26.09 -5.17 13.48
N LEU A 321 -26.53 -4.69 12.31
CA LEU A 321 -27.82 -4.01 12.15
C LEU A 321 -29.04 -4.90 12.44
N ASP A 322 -28.96 -6.20 12.17
CA ASP A 322 -30.01 -7.17 12.52
C ASP A 322 -30.07 -7.48 14.02
N SER A 323 -28.95 -7.33 14.75
CA SER A 323 -28.89 -7.53 16.21
C SER A 323 -29.43 -6.34 17.04
N VAL A 324 -29.36 -5.13 16.48
CA VAL A 324 -29.80 -3.88 17.10
C VAL A 324 -31.34 -3.84 17.22
N GLN A 325 -31.88 -3.46 18.38
CA GLN A 325 -33.34 -3.28 18.56
C GLN A 325 -33.83 -2.01 17.86
N GLU A 326 -35.11 -2.01 17.46
CA GLU A 326 -35.74 -0.89 16.73
C GLU A 326 -35.53 0.49 17.39
N GLU A 327 -35.44 0.56 18.72
CA GLU A 327 -35.19 1.80 19.48
C GLU A 327 -33.83 2.46 19.18
N ASP A 328 -32.80 1.70 18.78
CA ASP A 328 -31.48 2.25 18.41
C ASP A 328 -31.22 2.21 16.89
N LYS A 329 -32.09 1.60 16.07
CA LYS A 329 -31.78 1.41 14.62
C LYS A 329 -31.59 2.73 13.86
N GLU A 330 -32.29 3.79 14.25
CA GLU A 330 -32.05 5.14 13.70
C GLU A 330 -30.67 5.66 14.12
N ARG A 331 -30.28 5.47 15.40
CA ARG A 331 -28.95 5.83 15.94
C ARG A 331 -27.83 5.05 15.26
N ALA A 332 -28.05 3.78 14.96
CA ALA A 332 -27.12 2.92 14.23
C ALA A 332 -26.92 3.41 12.80
N ARG A 333 -28.01 3.69 12.06
CA ARG A 333 -27.94 4.28 10.71
C ARG A 333 -27.33 5.69 10.70
N ALA A 334 -27.46 6.45 11.78
CA ALA A 334 -26.78 7.74 11.94
C ALA A 334 -25.25 7.58 12.05
N HIS A 335 -24.75 6.59 12.80
CA HIS A 335 -23.31 6.49 13.15
C HIS A 335 -22.52 5.35 12.50
N PHE A 336 -23.16 4.45 11.75
CA PHE A 336 -22.48 3.44 10.92
C PHE A 336 -22.52 3.84 9.44
N LEU A 337 -21.64 3.29 8.60
CA LEU A 337 -21.81 3.35 7.15
C LEU A 337 -23.00 2.46 6.70
N ASP A 338 -23.54 2.73 5.51
CA ASP A 338 -24.70 2.03 4.95
C ASP A 338 -24.29 1.25 3.67
N PRO A 339 -24.08 -0.08 3.74
CA PRO A 339 -23.71 -0.90 2.58
C PRO A 339 -24.86 -1.04 1.58
N MET A 340 -24.69 -0.49 0.38
CA MET A 340 -25.68 -0.59 -0.70
C MET A 340 -25.60 -1.90 -1.50
N CYS A 341 -24.41 -2.48 -1.64
CA CYS A 341 -24.18 -3.80 -2.24
C CYS A 341 -22.76 -4.29 -1.96
N HIS A 342 -22.55 -5.60 -1.89
CA HIS A 342 -21.22 -6.20 -1.69
C HIS A 342 -21.14 -7.65 -2.16
N GLY A 343 -19.91 -8.12 -2.38
CA GLY A 343 -19.66 -9.53 -2.64
C GLY A 343 -18.27 -9.81 -3.17
N ASP A 344 -17.97 -11.10 -3.29
CA ASP A 344 -16.73 -11.59 -3.88
C ASP A 344 -16.74 -11.39 -5.39
N VAL A 345 -15.64 -10.84 -5.91
CA VAL A 345 -15.40 -10.65 -7.35
C VAL A 345 -15.38 -12.02 -8.02
N ARG A 346 -15.90 -12.10 -9.25
CA ARG A 346 -15.97 -13.37 -9.99
C ARG A 346 -15.38 -13.23 -11.38
N VAL A 347 -14.53 -14.20 -11.74
CA VAL A 347 -13.91 -14.30 -13.06
C VAL A 347 -14.53 -15.45 -13.85
N VAL A 348 -14.51 -15.33 -15.18
CA VAL A 348 -14.96 -16.40 -16.09
C VAL A 348 -13.73 -17.16 -16.59
N LEU A 349 -13.69 -18.46 -16.34
CA LEU A 349 -12.62 -19.35 -16.81
C LEU A 349 -12.79 -19.68 -18.30
N ARG A 350 -11.74 -20.24 -18.94
CA ARG A 350 -11.82 -20.79 -20.32
C ARG A 350 -12.91 -21.87 -20.51
N SER A 351 -13.43 -22.45 -19.43
CA SER A 351 -14.58 -23.38 -19.44
C SER A 351 -15.95 -22.68 -19.61
N GLY A 352 -16.01 -21.36 -19.53
CA GLY A 352 -17.25 -20.58 -19.40
C GLY A 352 -17.81 -20.53 -17.97
N GLU A 353 -17.16 -21.22 -17.02
CA GLU A 353 -17.57 -21.23 -15.62
C GLU A 353 -17.21 -19.91 -14.92
N ARG A 354 -18.17 -19.33 -14.20
CA ARG A 354 -17.99 -18.10 -13.41
C ARG A 354 -17.71 -18.47 -11.95
N VAL A 355 -16.49 -18.21 -11.50
CA VAL A 355 -15.95 -18.65 -10.20
C VAL A 355 -15.51 -17.45 -9.35
N VAL A 356 -15.52 -17.61 -8.02
CA VAL A 356 -15.00 -16.60 -7.07
C VAL A 356 -13.50 -16.43 -7.26
N ASP A 357 -13.04 -15.19 -7.45
CA ASP A 357 -11.63 -14.92 -7.71
C ASP A 357 -10.80 -14.95 -6.42
N ASN A 358 -9.89 -15.92 -6.33
CA ASN A 358 -9.00 -16.07 -5.19
C ASN A 358 -7.59 -16.50 -5.61
N THR A 359 -6.59 -16.13 -4.83
CA THR A 359 -5.20 -16.34 -5.23
C THR A 359 -4.82 -17.82 -5.37
N ARG A 360 -5.51 -18.76 -4.70
CA ARG A 360 -5.22 -20.21 -4.79
C ARG A 360 -5.80 -20.85 -6.04
N ASP A 361 -7.10 -20.69 -6.27
CA ASP A 361 -7.85 -21.60 -7.13
C ASP A 361 -8.05 -21.03 -8.55
N THR A 362 -8.28 -19.74 -8.69
CA THR A 362 -8.43 -19.07 -10.01
C THR A 362 -7.11 -18.56 -10.55
N VAL A 363 -6.28 -17.99 -9.68
CA VAL A 363 -5.00 -17.36 -10.03
C VAL A 363 -3.88 -18.41 -10.12
N ARG A 364 -3.62 -19.17 -9.05
CA ARG A 364 -2.60 -20.24 -9.03
C ARG A 364 -3.10 -21.62 -9.48
N GLN A 365 -4.35 -21.74 -9.91
CA GLN A 365 -4.93 -22.99 -10.45
C GLN A 365 -4.76 -24.20 -9.51
N GLY A 366 -5.02 -23.98 -8.22
CA GLY A 366 -4.89 -24.98 -7.16
C GLY A 366 -3.45 -25.27 -6.71
N TYR A 367 -2.44 -24.58 -7.25
CA TYR A 367 -1.04 -24.82 -6.89
C TYR A 367 -0.73 -24.35 -5.46
N ILE A 368 -0.50 -25.32 -4.58
CA ILE A 368 -0.01 -25.10 -3.22
C ILE A 368 1.50 -24.89 -3.30
N ILE A 369 1.95 -23.66 -3.05
CA ILE A 369 3.37 -23.31 -2.98
C ILE A 369 3.99 -24.08 -1.79
N PRO A 370 5.00 -24.94 -2.00
CA PRO A 370 5.59 -25.72 -0.92
C PRO A 370 6.19 -24.81 0.16
N ARG A 371 5.83 -25.06 1.42
CA ARG A 371 6.48 -24.37 2.55
C ARG A 371 7.94 -24.80 2.61
N ALA A 372 8.86 -23.85 2.52
CA ALA A 372 10.29 -24.12 2.59
C ALA A 372 10.64 -24.88 3.89
N ALA A 373 11.44 -25.95 3.76
CA ALA A 373 11.84 -26.77 4.90
C ALA A 373 12.81 -26.04 5.85
N PHE A 374 13.44 -24.96 5.38
CA PHE A 374 14.33 -24.14 6.19
C PHE A 374 13.54 -23.04 6.90
N SER A 375 13.57 -23.05 8.23
CA SER A 375 13.00 -21.97 9.03
C SER A 375 13.94 -20.77 9.04
N ALA A 376 13.48 -19.63 8.53
CA ALA A 376 14.15 -18.34 8.65
C ALA A 376 14.03 -17.73 10.08
N SER A 377 13.99 -18.58 11.12
CA SER A 377 13.87 -18.15 12.53
C SER A 377 15.04 -17.29 13.00
N LEU A 378 16.22 -17.42 12.38
CA LEU A 378 17.41 -16.62 12.68
C LEU A 378 17.31 -15.15 12.24
N PHE A 379 16.35 -14.77 11.40
CA PHE A 379 16.26 -13.41 10.83
C PHE A 379 15.42 -12.43 11.68
N ARG A 380 14.90 -12.85 12.83
CA ARG A 380 13.91 -12.09 13.63
C ARG A 380 14.44 -11.01 14.57
N ILE A 381 15.76 -10.80 14.67
CA ILE A 381 16.37 -9.99 15.74
C ILE A 381 16.54 -8.50 15.38
N SER A 382 16.47 -8.12 14.09
CA SER A 382 16.63 -6.72 13.62
C SER A 382 15.51 -6.30 12.65
N ALA A 383 14.28 -6.15 13.16
CA ALA A 383 13.10 -5.74 12.39
C ALA A 383 12.00 -5.03 13.23
N ASN A 384 12.34 -4.48 14.40
CA ASN A 384 11.36 -3.79 15.26
C ASN A 384 11.10 -2.33 14.86
N THR A 385 11.94 -1.74 13.98
CA THR A 385 11.73 -0.37 13.46
C THR A 385 10.64 -0.37 12.39
N PRO A 386 9.51 0.34 12.56
CA PRO A 386 8.57 0.56 11.49
C PRO A 386 9.16 1.61 10.53
N LEU A 387 9.89 1.16 9.51
CA LEU A 387 10.22 2.02 8.38
C LEU A 387 8.91 2.51 7.76
N VAL A 388 8.64 3.81 7.92
CA VAL A 388 7.53 4.50 7.28
C VAL A 388 7.81 4.45 5.78
N SER A 389 6.96 3.74 5.04
CA SER A 389 6.99 3.78 3.58
C SER A 389 6.80 5.24 3.16
N LYS A 390 7.84 5.87 2.61
CA LYS A 390 7.74 7.22 2.03
C LYS A 390 6.85 7.14 0.80
N VAL A 391 5.54 7.35 1.01
CA VAL A 391 4.58 7.59 -0.05
C VAL A 391 4.95 8.94 -0.66
N SER A 392 5.78 8.90 -1.69
CA SER A 392 5.99 10.04 -2.57
C SER A 392 4.66 10.34 -3.25
N ASN A 393 3.98 11.40 -2.81
CA ASN A 393 2.82 11.97 -3.51
C ASN A 393 3.28 12.74 -4.76
N THR A 394 4.04 12.04 -5.62
CA THR A 394 4.38 12.41 -6.99
C THR A 394 3.29 11.91 -7.92
N ASP A 395 3.04 12.60 -9.03
CA ASP A 395 2.01 12.20 -10.01
C ASP A 395 2.27 10.82 -10.65
N ASP A 396 3.50 10.30 -10.52
CA ASP A 396 3.90 8.92 -10.87
C ASP A 396 3.27 7.83 -9.96
N GLY A 397 2.61 8.19 -8.85
CA GLY A 397 1.97 7.23 -7.96
C GLY A 397 2.89 6.56 -6.92
N SER A 398 2.49 5.39 -6.46
CA SER A 398 3.13 4.66 -5.34
C SER A 398 4.36 3.88 -5.79
N VAL A 399 5.54 4.49 -5.69
CA VAL A 399 6.82 3.82 -5.92
C VAL A 399 7.07 2.78 -4.80
N PRO A 400 7.25 1.48 -5.11
CA PRO A 400 7.65 0.50 -4.11
C PRO A 400 9.09 0.77 -3.67
N GLU A 401 9.29 1.08 -2.40
CA GLU A 401 10.60 1.03 -1.78
C GLU A 401 11.05 -0.44 -1.66
N LEU A 402 12.30 -0.75 -2.04
CA LEU A 402 12.93 -2.09 -1.90
C LEU A 402 13.28 -2.38 -0.43
N SER A 403 12.23 -2.35 0.40
CA SER A 403 12.24 -2.35 1.85
C SER A 403 12.19 -3.76 2.45
N ALA A 404 12.30 -3.83 3.77
CA ALA A 404 12.07 -5.05 4.54
C ALA A 404 10.69 -5.70 4.28
N GLY A 405 9.68 -4.95 3.79
CA GLY A 405 8.38 -5.50 3.41
C GLY A 405 8.46 -6.46 2.22
N ILE A 406 9.19 -6.10 1.16
CA ILE A 406 9.36 -6.97 -0.02
C ILE A 406 10.24 -8.19 0.32
N LEU A 407 11.19 -8.04 1.25
CA LEU A 407 11.96 -9.16 1.80
C LEU A 407 11.07 -10.15 2.57
N ASP A 408 10.19 -9.64 3.44
CA ASP A 408 9.17 -10.43 4.15
C ASP A 408 8.24 -11.14 3.16
N ASP A 409 7.86 -10.49 2.06
CA ASP A 409 7.00 -11.01 0.97
C ASP A 409 7.65 -12.14 0.15
N ILE A 410 8.94 -12.39 0.34
CA ILE A 410 9.70 -13.51 -0.23
C ILE A 410 10.06 -14.55 0.84
N ASP A 411 10.11 -14.16 2.11
CA ASP A 411 10.48 -15.05 3.21
C ASP A 411 9.31 -15.85 3.81
N GLY A 412 9.10 -17.05 3.29
CA GLY A 412 8.83 -18.28 4.08
C GLY A 412 7.57 -18.41 4.96
N ARG A 413 6.80 -17.33 5.17
CA ARG A 413 5.54 -17.33 5.92
C ARG A 413 4.49 -18.17 5.20
N THR A 414 3.43 -18.56 5.92
CA THR A 414 2.29 -19.26 5.33
C THR A 414 1.67 -18.39 4.22
N PHE A 415 1.56 -18.94 3.01
CA PHE A 415 0.82 -18.32 1.91
C PHE A 415 -0.68 -18.37 2.24
N HIS A 416 -1.16 -17.36 2.97
CA HIS A 416 -2.58 -17.12 3.13
C HIS A 416 -3.14 -16.73 1.75
N ALA A 417 -4.05 -17.54 1.24
CA ALA A 417 -4.78 -17.19 0.04
C ALA A 417 -5.78 -16.08 0.37
N ARG A 418 -6.09 -15.28 -0.66
CA ARG A 418 -6.98 -14.14 -0.55
C ARG A 418 -8.03 -14.19 -1.63
N THR A 419 -9.26 -13.88 -1.25
CA THR A 419 -10.38 -13.65 -2.16
C THR A 419 -10.49 -12.16 -2.46
N HIS A 420 -10.77 -11.82 -3.71
CA HIS A 420 -11.01 -10.44 -4.13
C HIS A 420 -12.47 -10.06 -3.82
N TYR A 421 -12.67 -8.96 -3.10
CA TYR A 421 -13.97 -8.56 -2.54
C TYR A 421 -14.23 -7.07 -2.77
N ARG A 422 -15.50 -6.73 -2.98
CA ARG A 422 -15.97 -5.34 -3.14
C ARG A 422 -17.16 -5.03 -2.25
N ILE A 423 -17.21 -3.81 -1.75
CA ILE A 423 -18.34 -3.24 -1.02
C ILE A 423 -18.56 -1.78 -1.44
N VAL A 424 -19.82 -1.41 -1.64
CA VAL A 424 -20.24 -0.04 -1.97
C VAL A 424 -21.08 0.51 -0.82
N PHE A 425 -20.74 1.71 -0.36
CA PHE A 425 -21.44 2.43 0.71
C PHE A 425 -22.13 3.69 0.19
N ASP A 426 -23.24 4.05 0.84
CA ASP A 426 -23.82 5.39 0.73
C ASP A 426 -23.09 6.41 1.60
N GLY A 427 -23.06 7.66 1.15
CA GLY A 427 -22.48 8.80 1.85
C GLY A 427 -20.96 8.93 1.71
N VAL A 428 -20.51 9.84 0.85
CA VAL A 428 -19.09 10.19 0.75
C VAL A 428 -18.63 10.92 2.02
N GLY A 429 -17.67 10.33 2.72
CA GLY A 429 -17.08 10.88 3.93
C GLY A 429 -15.69 11.50 3.74
N VAL A 430 -15.26 12.28 4.73
CA VAL A 430 -13.87 12.69 4.93
C VAL A 430 -13.34 12.03 6.20
N SER A 431 -12.14 11.47 6.16
CA SER A 431 -11.51 10.84 7.33
C SER A 431 -11.09 11.88 8.36
N ALA A 432 -11.19 11.57 9.65
CA ALA A 432 -10.71 12.43 10.73
C ALA A 432 -9.20 12.72 10.62
N LYS A 433 -8.45 11.88 9.92
CA LYS A 433 -7.04 12.11 9.54
C LYS A 433 -6.85 13.37 8.68
N ASP A 434 -7.83 13.65 7.82
CA ASP A 434 -7.75 14.68 6.77
C ASP A 434 -8.68 15.88 7.07
N LEU A 435 -9.19 15.99 8.30
CA LEU A 435 -9.99 17.13 8.78
C LEU A 435 -9.10 18.23 9.39
N MET A 436 -9.25 19.47 8.92
CA MET A 436 -8.54 20.67 9.41
C MET A 436 -9.45 21.64 10.18
N ASP A 437 -10.52 21.15 10.82
CA ASP A 437 -11.50 21.96 11.54
C ASP A 437 -11.86 21.23 12.83
N MET A 438 -11.62 21.87 13.97
CA MET A 438 -11.79 21.25 15.29
C MET A 438 -13.26 20.94 15.61
N THR A 439 -14.22 21.67 15.03
CA THR A 439 -15.65 21.35 15.12
C THR A 439 -15.95 20.06 14.36
N LYS A 440 -15.35 19.92 13.16
CA LYS A 440 -15.51 18.71 12.33
C LYS A 440 -14.82 17.51 12.98
N ILE A 441 -13.63 17.68 13.54
CA ILE A 441 -12.90 16.65 14.30
C ILE A 441 -13.71 16.21 15.52
N LEU A 442 -14.17 17.14 16.37
CA LEU A 442 -14.96 16.82 17.55
C LEU A 442 -16.28 16.12 17.20
N LYS A 443 -16.97 16.54 16.12
CA LYS A 443 -18.18 15.85 15.62
C LYS A 443 -17.89 14.45 15.07
N ALA A 444 -16.73 14.25 14.42
CA ALA A 444 -16.31 12.94 13.95
C ALA A 444 -16.03 11.99 15.12
N LEU A 445 -15.28 12.47 16.13
CA LEU A 445 -15.00 11.75 17.38
C LEU A 445 -16.27 11.44 18.18
N GLU A 446 -17.18 12.40 18.33
CA GLU A 446 -18.44 12.18 19.04
C GLU A 446 -19.34 11.20 18.29
N GLY A 447 -19.47 11.31 16.97
CA GLY A 447 -20.25 10.36 16.19
C GLY A 447 -19.67 8.94 16.19
N ALA A 448 -18.34 8.80 16.16
CA ALA A 448 -17.69 7.51 16.37
C ALA A 448 -17.93 6.95 17.78
N ALA A 449 -17.85 7.77 18.83
CA ALA A 449 -18.18 7.36 20.19
C ALA A 449 -19.66 6.95 20.34
N ASN A 450 -20.59 7.66 19.69
CA ASN A 450 -22.01 7.29 19.65
C ASN A 450 -22.24 5.98 18.88
N GLY A 451 -21.41 5.66 17.87
CA GLY A 451 -21.43 4.36 17.18
C GLY A 451 -20.87 3.22 18.02
N LEU A 452 -19.74 3.44 18.71
CA LEU A 452 -19.13 2.45 19.59
C LEU A 452 -20.01 2.13 20.81
N ASP A 453 -20.74 3.11 21.35
CA ASP A 453 -21.76 2.91 22.40
C ASP A 453 -22.90 1.97 21.95
N ILE A 454 -23.22 1.92 20.64
CA ILE A 454 -24.17 0.93 20.10
C ILE A 454 -23.53 -0.46 20.10
N LEU A 455 -22.29 -0.60 19.64
CA LEU A 455 -21.60 -1.90 19.66
C LEU A 455 -21.54 -2.46 21.09
N ASP A 456 -21.14 -1.65 22.08
CA ASP A 456 -21.13 -2.01 23.51
C ASP A 456 -22.53 -2.44 24.02
N LYS A 457 -23.58 -1.66 23.74
CA LYS A 457 -24.96 -2.01 24.12
C LYS A 457 -25.35 -3.42 23.65
N TYR A 458 -24.86 -3.84 22.48
CA TYR A 458 -25.14 -5.14 21.85
C TYR A 458 -24.03 -6.20 22.01
N ASP A 459 -23.13 -6.04 23.00
CA ASP A 459 -22.03 -6.99 23.32
C ASP A 459 -21.05 -7.22 22.15
N LEU A 460 -20.81 -6.16 21.36
CA LEU A 460 -19.91 -6.12 20.20
C LEU A 460 -18.75 -5.14 20.43
N ILE A 461 -17.63 -5.39 19.77
CA ILE A 461 -16.44 -4.53 19.75
C ILE A 461 -15.86 -4.45 18.34
N HIS A 462 -15.22 -3.33 18.04
CA HIS A 462 -14.69 -2.97 16.72
C HIS A 462 -13.25 -3.43 16.50
N ARG A 463 -12.40 -3.29 17.53
CA ARG A 463 -10.99 -3.74 17.57
C ARG A 463 -10.02 -3.13 16.55
N ASP A 464 -10.45 -2.15 15.76
CA ASP A 464 -9.59 -1.37 14.87
C ASP A 464 -10.05 0.09 14.79
N VAL A 465 -10.29 0.68 15.97
CA VAL A 465 -10.54 2.12 16.10
C VAL A 465 -9.25 2.86 15.76
N SER A 466 -9.28 3.65 14.70
CA SER A 466 -8.13 4.40 14.19
C SER A 466 -8.56 5.76 13.64
N ILE A 467 -7.64 6.71 13.51
CA ILE A 467 -7.91 8.02 12.92
C ILE A 467 -8.43 7.94 11.48
N SER A 468 -8.07 6.88 10.75
CA SER A 468 -8.52 6.61 9.38
C SER A 468 -9.95 6.07 9.31
N ASN A 469 -10.36 5.32 10.33
CA ASN A 469 -11.65 4.60 10.40
C ASN A 469 -12.78 5.45 11.03
N ILE A 470 -12.46 6.65 11.52
CA ILE A 470 -13.43 7.66 11.97
C ILE A 470 -13.68 8.63 10.82
N LEU A 471 -14.93 8.73 10.36
CA LEU A 471 -15.32 9.51 9.19
C LEU A 471 -16.34 10.59 9.56
N LEU A 472 -16.35 11.70 8.83
CA LEU A 472 -17.43 12.69 8.84
C LEU A 472 -18.18 12.62 7.51
N VAL A 473 -19.46 12.22 7.55
CA VAL A 473 -20.36 12.11 6.40
C VAL A 473 -21.51 13.07 6.61
N ASN A 474 -21.71 14.04 5.70
CA ASN A 474 -22.81 15.03 5.80
C ASN A 474 -22.88 15.77 7.17
N ASN A 475 -21.71 16.10 7.74
CA ASN A 475 -21.53 16.66 9.10
C ASN A 475 -21.93 15.74 10.28
N VAL A 476 -22.24 14.47 10.03
CA VAL A 476 -22.46 13.44 11.07
C VAL A 476 -21.20 12.56 11.17
N GLY A 477 -20.69 12.39 12.39
CA GLY A 477 -19.57 11.46 12.64
C GLY A 477 -20.03 10.00 12.55
N LYS A 478 -19.25 9.17 11.88
CA LYS A 478 -19.48 7.74 11.70
C LYS A 478 -18.21 6.93 11.99
N ILE A 479 -18.38 5.70 12.45
CA ILE A 479 -17.33 4.70 12.59
C ILE A 479 -17.41 3.70 11.42
N ALA A 480 -16.26 3.27 10.90
CA ALA A 480 -16.12 2.51 9.65
C ALA A 480 -15.04 1.41 9.72
N ASP A 481 -15.00 0.56 8.69
CA ASP A 481 -14.16 -0.65 8.57
C ASP A 481 -14.51 -1.78 9.57
N PHE A 482 -15.70 -2.36 9.40
CA PHE A 482 -16.25 -3.37 10.31
C PHE A 482 -15.62 -4.77 10.16
N GLU A 483 -14.57 -4.94 9.35
CA GLU A 483 -13.96 -6.24 9.06
C GLU A 483 -13.43 -6.97 10.33
N PHE A 484 -13.12 -6.22 11.39
CA PHE A 484 -12.67 -6.76 12.67
C PHE A 484 -13.75 -6.83 13.76
N VAL A 485 -15.00 -6.40 13.51
CA VAL A 485 -16.06 -6.40 14.53
C VAL A 485 -16.39 -7.83 14.99
N GLN A 486 -16.41 -8.06 16.31
CA GLN A 486 -16.74 -9.35 16.93
C GLN A 486 -17.52 -9.18 18.24
N LYS A 487 -18.19 -10.24 18.68
CA LYS A 487 -18.87 -10.30 19.99
C LYS A 487 -17.86 -10.53 21.11
N THR A 488 -17.98 -9.81 22.22
CA THR A 488 -17.03 -9.92 23.35
C THR A 488 -17.06 -11.31 23.97
N ARG A 489 -18.28 -11.83 24.25
CA ARG A 489 -18.54 -13.04 25.04
C ARG A 489 -18.16 -14.38 24.38
N GLN A 490 -17.48 -14.40 23.22
CA GLN A 490 -17.15 -15.66 22.54
C GLN A 490 -15.89 -16.36 23.10
N GLY A 491 -16.10 -17.16 24.15
CA GLY A 491 -15.30 -18.38 24.35
C GLY A 491 -14.35 -18.43 25.53
N GLY A 492 -14.80 -18.02 26.73
CA GLY A 492 -14.09 -18.23 28.01
C GLY A 492 -14.00 -19.71 28.45
N VAL A 493 -13.44 -20.58 27.61
CA VAL A 493 -13.15 -22.00 27.89
C VAL A 493 -11.75 -22.33 27.36
N ARG A 494 -11.11 -23.36 27.91
CA ARG A 494 -9.70 -23.69 27.71
C ARG A 494 -9.26 -23.84 26.24
N SER A 495 -7.98 -23.54 26.04
CA SER A 495 -7.29 -23.48 24.74
C SER A 495 -6.88 -24.84 24.15
N ASP A 496 -7.54 -25.93 24.56
CA ASP A 496 -7.50 -27.24 23.91
C ASP A 496 -8.48 -27.34 22.71
N ALA A 497 -9.46 -26.42 22.59
CA ALA A 497 -10.43 -26.40 21.49
C ALA A 497 -10.16 -25.34 20.40
N PHE A 498 -9.53 -24.20 20.72
CA PHE A 498 -9.25 -23.14 19.74
C PHE A 498 -7.93 -23.41 18.98
N ASP A 499 -8.05 -23.74 17.70
CA ASP A 499 -6.90 -24.02 16.84
C ASP A 499 -6.10 -22.74 16.54
N LYS A 500 -4.88 -22.65 17.07
CA LYS A 500 -3.95 -21.50 16.94
C LYS A 500 -3.43 -21.26 15.50
N LYS A 501 -4.12 -21.77 14.48
CA LYS A 501 -3.82 -21.60 13.06
C LYS A 501 -4.62 -20.48 12.39
N GLN A 502 -5.79 -20.12 12.92
CA GLN A 502 -6.56 -18.98 12.43
C GLN A 502 -6.14 -17.71 13.16
N HIS A 503 -5.58 -16.77 12.39
CA HIS A 503 -5.21 -15.36 12.68
C HIS A 503 -4.77 -15.00 14.11
N PRO A 504 -3.57 -14.43 14.33
CA PRO A 504 -3.14 -14.00 15.66
C PRO A 504 -4.14 -12.97 16.23
N GLY A 505 -4.64 -13.21 17.44
CA GLY A 505 -5.68 -12.40 18.11
C GLY A 505 -5.27 -10.98 18.52
N CYS A 506 -4.17 -10.47 17.98
CA CYS A 506 -3.74 -9.08 18.10
C CYS A 506 -3.97 -8.40 16.74
N VAL A 507 -5.18 -7.86 16.58
CA VAL A 507 -5.63 -7.11 15.40
C VAL A 507 -5.78 -5.63 15.75
N GLY A 508 -5.71 -4.76 14.75
CA GLY A 508 -5.87 -3.32 14.91
C GLY A 508 -4.63 -2.49 14.55
N THR A 509 -4.86 -1.20 14.31
CA THR A 509 -3.87 -0.23 13.86
C THR A 509 -2.89 0.15 14.97
N ARG A 510 -1.64 -0.34 14.89
CA ARG A 510 -0.64 -0.34 15.99
C ARG A 510 -0.52 0.96 16.82
N PRO A 511 -0.45 2.18 16.26
CA PRO A 511 -0.32 3.41 17.06
C PRO A 511 -1.52 3.73 17.98
N PHE A 512 -2.69 3.13 17.71
CA PHE A 512 -3.91 3.30 18.52
C PHE A 512 -4.25 2.06 19.33
N MET A 513 -3.42 1.02 19.26
CA MET A 513 -3.70 -0.27 19.89
C MET A 513 -3.56 -0.19 21.42
N ALA A 514 -4.64 -0.54 22.13
CA ALA A 514 -4.67 -0.51 23.58
C ALA A 514 -3.55 -1.35 24.22
N SER A 515 -3.03 -0.86 25.35
CA SER A 515 -1.86 -1.41 26.07
C SER A 515 -1.98 -2.90 26.42
N GLU A 516 -3.18 -3.37 26.78
CA GLU A 516 -3.43 -4.79 27.10
C GLU A 516 -3.52 -5.65 25.82
N VAL A 517 -4.12 -5.13 24.74
CA VAL A 517 -4.22 -5.81 23.43
C VAL A 517 -2.86 -5.98 22.78
N GLN A 518 -2.00 -4.94 22.82
CA GLN A 518 -0.66 -4.98 22.25
C GLN A 518 0.24 -6.03 22.92
N TYR A 519 -0.02 -6.37 24.19
CA TYR A 519 0.73 -7.40 24.91
C TYR A 519 0.01 -8.77 24.92
N GLY A 520 -1.30 -8.81 24.67
CA GLY A 520 -2.13 -10.00 24.83
C GLY A 520 -2.29 -10.46 26.29
N ILE A 521 -2.23 -9.54 27.26
CA ILE A 521 -2.41 -9.81 28.69
C ILE A 521 -3.12 -8.64 29.39
N TYR A 522 -3.92 -8.94 30.41
CA TYR A 522 -4.37 -7.94 31.37
C TYR A 522 -3.14 -7.41 32.14
N ARG A 523 -2.85 -6.11 32.01
CA ARG A 523 -1.73 -5.36 32.59
C ARG A 523 -2.13 -4.53 33.81
N TYR A 524 -3.40 -4.13 33.90
CA TYR A 524 -3.89 -3.22 34.93
C TYR A 524 -4.62 -3.95 36.07
N SER A 525 -5.07 -5.19 35.81
CA SER A 525 -5.57 -6.11 36.84
C SER A 525 -4.44 -6.78 37.64
N LYS A 526 -4.70 -7.03 38.93
CA LYS A 526 -3.90 -7.82 39.88
C LYS A 526 -4.55 -9.16 40.24
N LEU A 527 -5.84 -9.34 39.94
CA LEU A 527 -6.64 -10.53 40.19
C LEU A 527 -6.58 -11.50 39.00
N CYS A 528 -6.42 -10.97 37.78
CA CYS A 528 -6.19 -11.77 36.58
C CYS A 528 -4.74 -12.31 36.51
N ASP A 529 -4.47 -13.45 37.16
CA ASP A 529 -3.25 -14.23 36.93
C ASP A 529 -3.18 -14.74 35.47
N PRO A 530 -2.19 -14.33 34.65
CA PRO A 530 -2.07 -14.74 33.25
C PRO A 530 -1.69 -16.22 33.04
N ARG A 531 -1.52 -16.99 34.12
CA ARG A 531 -1.39 -18.46 34.10
C ARG A 531 -2.74 -19.17 34.23
N VAL A 532 -3.78 -18.46 34.67
CA VAL A 532 -5.15 -18.95 34.89
C VAL A 532 -6.08 -18.43 33.81
N TRP A 533 -5.96 -17.14 33.46
CA TRP A 533 -6.87 -16.46 32.54
C TRP A 533 -6.27 -16.32 31.14
N THR A 534 -7.12 -16.48 30.13
CA THR A 534 -6.81 -16.09 28.75
C THR A 534 -7.23 -14.63 28.55
N PHE A 535 -6.42 -13.84 27.85
CA PHE A 535 -6.77 -12.46 27.52
C PHE A 535 -7.84 -12.40 26.43
N PHE A 536 -8.90 -11.65 26.70
CA PHE A 536 -9.93 -11.26 25.74
C PHE A 536 -10.01 -9.73 25.66
N GLN A 537 -10.01 -9.20 24.44
CA GLN A 537 -10.32 -7.80 24.19
C GLN A 537 -11.82 -7.58 24.45
N ASN A 538 -12.14 -6.64 25.32
CA ASN A 538 -13.48 -6.10 25.57
C ASN A 538 -13.53 -4.59 25.20
N THR A 539 -14.67 -3.94 25.43
CA THR A 539 -14.92 -2.55 25.00
C THR A 539 -14.00 -1.47 25.59
N ILE A 540 -13.34 -1.68 26.74
CA ILE A 540 -12.45 -0.64 27.30
C ILE A 540 -11.26 -0.34 26.37
N HIS A 541 -10.83 -1.33 25.59
CA HIS A 541 -9.72 -1.21 24.66
C HIS A 541 -10.06 -0.34 23.44
N ASP A 542 -11.32 -0.37 22.98
CA ASP A 542 -11.77 0.46 21.88
C ASP A 542 -12.02 1.91 22.35
N ALA A 543 -12.36 2.10 23.63
CA ALA A 543 -12.37 3.42 24.28
C ALA A 543 -10.95 3.97 24.52
N GLU A 544 -9.98 3.12 24.91
CA GLU A 544 -8.55 3.49 25.00
C GLU A 544 -7.99 3.83 23.61
N ALA A 545 -8.36 3.07 22.56
CA ALA A 545 -7.95 3.36 21.19
C ALA A 545 -8.49 4.70 20.68
N LEU A 546 -9.75 5.05 20.98
CA LEU A 546 -10.30 6.37 20.69
C LEU A 546 -9.56 7.48 21.46
N TRP A 547 -9.13 7.23 22.70
CA TRP A 547 -8.27 8.17 23.43
C TRP A 547 -6.89 8.33 22.77
N TRP A 548 -6.26 7.24 22.29
CA TRP A 548 -5.02 7.32 21.51
C TRP A 548 -5.20 8.10 20.19
N VAL A 549 -6.35 8.02 19.52
CA VAL A 549 -6.65 8.87 18.35
C VAL A 549 -6.69 10.36 18.74
N ILE A 550 -7.31 10.70 19.87
CA ILE A 550 -7.34 12.08 20.38
C ILE A 550 -5.93 12.60 20.70
N VAL A 551 -5.09 11.78 21.35
CA VAL A 551 -3.68 12.12 21.63
C VAL A 551 -2.88 12.28 20.34
N TRP A 552 -3.09 11.41 19.35
CA TRP A 552 -2.42 11.50 18.05
C TRP A 552 -2.74 12.80 17.33
N ILE A 553 -4.01 13.23 17.29
CA ILE A 553 -4.41 14.52 16.71
C ILE A 553 -3.67 15.67 17.41
N LEU A 554 -3.69 15.69 18.76
CA LEU A 554 -3.02 16.71 19.55
C LEU A 554 -1.50 16.79 19.32
N VAL A 555 -0.84 15.67 19.02
CA VAL A 555 0.60 15.63 18.72
C VAL A 555 0.91 15.99 17.25
N TRP A 556 0.11 15.50 16.30
CA TRP A 556 0.43 15.60 14.86
C TRP A 556 -0.18 16.79 14.13
N THR A 557 -1.22 17.44 14.65
CA THR A 557 -1.75 18.69 14.05
C THR A 557 -1.38 19.95 14.84
N SER A 558 -0.73 19.80 16.01
CA SER A 558 -0.12 20.92 16.73
C SER A 558 0.82 21.73 15.82
N PRO A 559 0.68 23.06 15.74
CA PRO A 559 1.73 23.91 15.18
C PRO A 559 3.07 23.64 15.87
N ALA A 560 4.17 23.74 15.13
CA ALA A 560 5.49 23.79 15.76
C ALA A 560 5.56 25.04 16.66
N VAL A 561 5.98 24.88 17.91
CA VAL A 561 6.21 26.01 18.81
C VAL A 561 7.47 26.73 18.35
N SER A 562 7.29 27.76 17.52
CA SER A 562 8.38 28.65 17.13
C SER A 562 8.98 29.28 18.38
N SER A 563 10.24 28.97 18.64
CA SER A 563 10.95 29.41 19.84
C SER A 563 11.03 30.93 19.87
N ALA A 564 10.27 31.55 20.79
CA ALA A 564 10.23 33.01 20.97
C ALA A 564 11.58 33.52 21.48
N GLY A 565 12.50 33.78 20.54
CA GLY A 565 13.93 33.88 20.85
C GLY A 565 14.81 34.58 19.81
N ASP A 566 14.23 35.34 18.87
CA ASP A 566 15.01 36.36 18.15
C ASP A 566 14.18 37.62 17.87
N VAL A 567 14.85 38.79 17.82
CA VAL A 567 14.21 40.11 17.77
C VAL A 567 14.81 40.96 16.65
N GLY A 568 14.24 40.78 15.45
CA GLY A 568 14.20 41.79 14.40
C GLY A 568 15.15 41.59 13.21
N ASP A 569 14.55 41.52 12.02
CA ASP A 569 14.55 42.71 11.14
C ASP A 569 13.24 42.76 10.31
N HIS A 570 12.91 43.92 9.74
CA HIS A 570 11.71 44.14 8.93
C HIS A 570 11.98 43.97 7.44
N ARG A 571 11.40 42.94 6.80
CA ARG A 571 11.03 42.98 5.36
C ARG A 571 9.63 42.40 5.10
N THR A 572 8.96 42.96 4.11
CA THR A 572 7.54 42.73 3.80
C THR A 572 7.31 41.49 2.90
N PRO A 573 6.14 40.84 2.99
CA PRO A 573 5.81 39.68 2.15
C PRO A 573 5.41 40.12 0.72
N MET A 574 5.82 39.33 -0.29
CA MET A 574 5.31 39.46 -1.67
C MET A 574 4.21 38.46 -1.98
N GLY A 575 3.25 38.91 -2.78
CA GLY A 575 1.92 38.32 -2.92
C GLY A 575 1.86 36.90 -3.52
N ILE A 576 0.89 36.16 -3.00
CA ILE A 576 0.32 34.97 -3.62
C ILE A 576 -0.40 35.40 -4.91
N ASN A 577 -0.08 34.77 -6.04
CA ASN A 577 -0.68 35.08 -7.32
C ASN A 577 -1.81 34.08 -7.63
N THR A 578 -3.02 34.36 -7.15
CA THR A 578 -4.23 33.59 -7.49
C THR A 578 -4.75 33.98 -8.86
N THR A 579 -4.81 33.04 -9.82
CA THR A 579 -5.47 33.25 -11.13
C THR A 579 -6.71 32.38 -11.26
N GLU A 580 -7.83 32.82 -10.70
CA GLU A 580 -9.14 32.35 -11.16
C GLU A 580 -9.50 33.07 -12.47
N THR A 581 -9.87 32.32 -13.48
CA THR A 581 -10.40 32.85 -14.74
C THR A 581 -11.92 32.92 -14.69
N ARG A 582 -12.51 34.09 -14.97
CA ARG A 582 -13.87 34.15 -15.54
C ARG A 582 -14.24 35.48 -16.23
N ASP A 583 -14.72 35.30 -17.46
CA ASP A 583 -15.79 36.05 -18.15
C ASP A 583 -15.80 37.58 -18.08
N ALA A 584 -15.18 38.22 -19.06
CA ALA A 584 -15.44 39.62 -19.43
C ALA A 584 -16.53 39.69 -20.52
N SER A 585 -17.52 40.60 -20.39
CA SER A 585 -18.45 40.90 -21.49
C SER A 585 -18.80 42.39 -21.58
N SER A 586 -18.42 43.00 -22.72
CA SER A 586 -18.72 44.39 -23.12
C SER A 586 -18.11 45.50 -22.21
N ARG A 587 -17.96 46.76 -22.64
CA ARG A 587 -18.40 47.44 -23.87
C ARG A 587 -17.56 48.71 -24.11
N ALA A 588 -17.27 49.05 -25.38
CA ALA A 588 -16.89 50.40 -25.86
C ALA A 588 -15.54 51.01 -25.34
N ASP A 589 -14.81 51.87 -26.07
CA ASP A 589 -14.92 52.25 -27.48
C ASP A 589 -13.62 52.89 -28.05
N LEU A 590 -13.55 52.99 -29.39
CA LEU A 590 -12.79 53.96 -30.22
C LEU A 590 -11.23 54.00 -30.25
N ASN A 591 -10.72 53.76 -31.46
CA ASN A 591 -9.56 54.40 -32.15
C ASN A 591 -8.10 54.20 -31.61
N GLY A 592 -7.09 53.89 -32.45
CA GLY A 592 -7.09 53.48 -33.87
C GLY A 592 -5.78 53.78 -34.65
N ILE A 593 -5.64 53.14 -35.82
CA ILE A 593 -4.81 53.54 -36.99
C ILE A 593 -3.26 53.32 -36.95
N ASP A 594 -2.79 52.39 -37.80
CA ASP A 594 -1.55 52.38 -38.64
C ASP A 594 -0.13 52.55 -38.03
N THR A 595 0.98 52.08 -38.63
CA THR A 595 1.28 51.16 -39.77
C THR A 595 2.77 50.70 -39.73
N ARG A 596 3.11 49.55 -40.38
CA ARG A 596 4.35 49.26 -41.17
C ARG A 596 5.77 49.42 -40.52
N SER A 597 6.87 48.82 -40.99
CA SER A 597 7.13 47.61 -41.80
C SER A 597 8.64 47.32 -41.94
N ALA A 598 9.03 46.03 -41.94
CA ALA A 598 10.15 45.40 -42.69
C ALA A 598 11.64 45.77 -42.46
N GLY A 599 12.50 44.72 -42.53
CA GLY A 599 13.97 44.77 -42.76
C GLY A 599 14.85 44.69 -41.49
N GLY A 600 16.01 44.01 -41.49
CA GLY A 600 16.62 43.10 -42.48
C GLY A 600 18.15 42.89 -42.29
N GLY A 601 18.68 41.70 -42.61
CA GLY A 601 20.11 41.30 -42.51
C GLY A 601 20.30 39.99 -41.71
N LYS A 602 21.05 38.94 -42.10
CA LYS A 602 22.44 38.80 -42.62
C LYS A 602 23.52 38.93 -41.52
N GLU A 603 24.57 38.10 -41.41
CA GLU A 603 24.97 36.80 -42.04
C GLU A 603 26.24 36.26 -41.31
N GLU A 604 26.49 34.93 -41.36
CA GLU A 604 27.82 34.21 -41.31
C GLU A 604 28.83 34.54 -40.16
N GLY A 605 29.86 33.76 -39.80
CA GLY A 605 30.29 32.39 -40.15
C GLY A 605 31.57 31.97 -39.38
N ASP A 606 31.77 30.64 -39.26
CA ASP A 606 33.05 29.88 -39.24
C ASP A 606 33.92 29.83 -37.93
N VAL A 607 34.44 28.69 -37.42
CA VAL A 607 35.39 27.64 -37.92
C VAL A 607 36.85 28.20 -37.95
N GLU A 608 37.92 27.59 -37.40
CA GLU A 608 38.31 26.17 -37.19
C GLU A 608 39.17 25.89 -35.91
N SER A 609 40.05 24.87 -35.92
CA SER A 609 40.82 24.23 -34.82
C SER A 609 42.07 25.00 -34.32
N ASP A 610 42.75 24.62 -33.22
CA ASP A 610 43.79 23.55 -33.15
C ASP A 610 44.20 23.17 -31.70
N PHE A 611 45.16 22.24 -31.57
CA PHE A 611 45.72 21.63 -30.35
C PHE A 611 47.08 22.31 -29.92
N ASP A 612 47.80 21.99 -28.84
CA ASP A 612 47.74 20.91 -27.82
C ASP A 612 48.45 21.33 -26.48
N ASP A 613 48.76 20.34 -25.62
CA ASP A 613 49.81 20.28 -24.58
C ASP A 613 49.56 20.74 -23.11
N GLU A 614 49.68 19.74 -22.23
CA GLU A 614 50.30 19.65 -20.88
C GLU A 614 49.87 20.51 -19.65
N ASP A 615 49.41 19.77 -18.62
CA ASP A 615 49.67 19.90 -17.18
C ASP A 615 49.62 21.28 -16.47
N LYS A 616 48.52 21.48 -15.75
CA LYS A 616 48.54 21.72 -14.28
C LYS A 616 47.21 21.36 -13.62
N VAL A 617 47.27 20.47 -12.63
CA VAL A 617 46.22 20.28 -11.64
C VAL A 617 46.54 21.18 -10.44
N GLU A 618 45.70 22.16 -10.18
CA GLU A 618 45.64 22.83 -8.87
C GLU A 618 44.43 22.25 -8.11
N ASP A 619 44.66 21.79 -6.88
CA ASP A 619 43.61 21.24 -6.03
C ASP A 619 42.63 22.34 -5.61
N VAL A 620 41.35 22.20 -6.03
CA VAL A 620 40.24 23.04 -5.55
C VAL A 620 39.34 22.19 -4.67
N GLU A 621 39.48 22.35 -3.36
CA GLU A 621 38.53 21.82 -2.39
C GLU A 621 37.19 22.55 -2.55
N ILE A 622 36.22 21.89 -3.20
CA ILE A 622 34.83 22.35 -3.22
C ILE A 622 34.17 21.85 -1.93
N GLU A 623 34.21 22.66 -0.88
CA GLU A 623 33.32 22.47 0.27
C GLU A 623 31.86 22.65 -0.19
N ALA A 624 31.15 21.54 -0.31
CA ALA A 624 29.72 21.55 -0.58
C ALA A 624 28.97 21.86 0.72
N GLU A 625 28.58 23.12 0.92
CA GLU A 625 27.69 23.53 2.01
C GLU A 625 26.35 22.79 1.91
N TYR A 626 26.16 21.78 2.77
CA TYR A 626 24.85 21.18 3.01
C TYR A 626 24.04 22.13 3.89
N GLU A 627 23.10 22.89 3.29
CA GLU A 627 22.03 23.53 4.05
C GLU A 627 21.10 22.44 4.61
N ASP A 628 21.26 22.11 5.90
CA ASP A 628 20.30 21.27 6.63
C ASP A 628 18.92 21.95 6.64
N SER A 629 17.93 21.35 5.95
CA SER A 629 16.56 21.87 5.98
C SER A 629 16.00 21.88 7.41
N PRO A 630 15.45 23.02 7.89
CA PRO A 630 14.82 23.12 9.21
C PRO A 630 13.71 22.07 9.44
N GLU A 631 13.05 21.62 8.37
CA GLU A 631 11.99 20.60 8.40
C GLU A 631 12.53 19.25 8.93
N ALA A 632 13.74 18.85 8.50
CA ALA A 632 14.35 17.59 8.90
C ALA A 632 14.71 17.55 10.39
N ALA A 633 15.16 18.69 10.95
CA ALA A 633 15.41 18.83 12.37
C ALA A 633 14.11 18.74 13.20
N GLY A 634 13.01 19.32 12.70
CA GLY A 634 11.69 19.24 13.32
C GLY A 634 11.16 17.81 13.42
N ASP A 635 11.27 17.03 12.35
CA ASP A 635 10.79 15.64 12.34
C ASP A 635 11.64 14.69 13.19
N VAL A 636 12.97 14.90 13.26
CA VAL A 636 13.82 14.13 14.20
C VAL A 636 13.46 14.42 15.66
N ALA A 637 13.13 15.67 16.01
CA ALA A 637 12.65 16.01 17.35
C ALA A 637 11.28 15.39 17.66
N ARG A 638 10.32 15.44 16.71
CA ARG A 638 9.00 14.78 16.81
C ARG A 638 9.13 13.26 17.00
N LEU A 639 10.06 12.62 16.29
CA LEU A 639 10.35 11.18 16.43
C LEU A 639 11.03 10.84 17.76
N GLY A 640 11.89 11.70 18.29
CA GLY A 640 12.49 11.54 19.62
C GLY A 640 11.44 11.51 20.74
N VAL A 641 10.49 12.45 20.71
CA VAL A 641 9.35 12.47 21.65
C VAL A 641 8.54 11.17 21.55
N LEU A 642 8.28 10.66 20.34
CA LEU A 642 7.59 9.38 20.16
C LEU A 642 8.38 8.19 20.70
N HIS A 643 9.71 8.17 20.58
CA HIS A 643 10.54 7.10 21.16
C HIS A 643 10.46 7.07 22.70
N ASP A 644 10.43 8.23 23.35
CA ASP A 644 10.36 8.30 24.82
C ASP A 644 8.93 8.12 25.37
N LEU A 645 7.89 8.40 24.56
CA LEU A 645 6.51 7.99 24.80
C LEU A 645 6.28 6.48 24.60
N PHE A 646 7.05 5.84 23.71
CA PHE A 646 6.91 4.42 23.33
C PHE A 646 8.25 3.65 23.49
N PRO A 647 8.74 3.44 24.74
CA PRO A 647 9.99 2.73 24.98
C PRO A 647 9.98 1.32 24.40
N SER A 648 11.09 0.92 23.78
CA SER A 648 11.22 -0.35 23.07
C SER A 648 11.06 -1.57 23.99
N ALA A 649 10.46 -2.63 23.46
CA ALA A 649 10.01 -3.79 24.24
C ALA A 649 11.13 -4.59 24.94
N ASP A 650 12.39 -4.35 24.58
CA ASP A 650 13.56 -5.08 25.07
C ASP A 650 14.27 -4.37 26.25
N GLN A 651 13.84 -3.16 26.67
CA GLN A 651 14.38 -2.52 27.87
C GLN A 651 13.63 -2.94 29.16
N PRO A 652 14.30 -3.55 30.15
CA PRO A 652 13.72 -3.83 31.46
C PRO A 652 13.68 -2.54 32.31
N THR A 653 12.75 -1.64 32.00
CA THR A 653 12.56 -0.40 32.76
C THR A 653 12.21 -0.71 34.21
N THR A 654 13.04 -0.25 35.15
CA THR A 654 12.85 -0.44 36.60
C THR A 654 11.76 0.45 37.21
N LEU A 655 11.25 1.42 36.44
CA LEU A 655 10.10 2.25 36.78
C LEU A 655 8.80 1.43 36.67
N SER A 656 7.85 1.67 37.58
CA SER A 656 6.51 1.11 37.41
C SER A 656 5.80 1.81 36.24
N LYS A 657 4.90 1.10 35.54
CA LYS A 657 4.09 1.67 34.46
C LYS A 657 3.22 2.86 34.91
N ARG A 658 3.00 3.00 36.22
CA ARG A 658 2.30 4.14 36.84
C ARG A 658 3.14 5.42 36.78
N GLU A 659 4.46 5.31 36.93
CA GLU A 659 5.42 6.42 36.79
C GLU A 659 5.64 6.76 35.31
N ILE A 660 5.73 5.75 34.42
CA ILE A 660 5.77 5.98 32.96
C ILE A 660 4.55 6.81 32.53
N ALA A 661 3.34 6.39 32.89
CA ALA A 661 2.13 7.16 32.58
C ALA A 661 2.16 8.57 33.19
N PHE A 662 2.71 8.76 34.39
CA PHE A 662 2.81 10.07 35.03
C PHE A 662 3.80 10.98 34.30
N ASN A 663 4.93 10.45 33.83
CA ASN A 663 5.91 11.19 33.03
C ASN A 663 5.34 11.55 31.65
N MET A 664 4.63 10.64 31.00
CA MET A 664 3.88 10.94 29.76
C MET A 664 2.82 12.03 29.97
N ALA A 665 2.27 12.18 31.18
CA ALA A 665 1.39 13.31 31.49
C ALA A 665 2.18 14.62 31.58
N ALA A 666 3.30 14.66 32.31
CA ALA A 666 4.10 15.87 32.46
C ALA A 666 4.65 16.39 31.13
N GLU A 667 5.18 15.50 30.28
CA GLU A 667 5.72 15.84 28.97
C GLU A 667 4.62 16.37 28.03
N PHE A 668 3.49 15.67 27.97
CA PHE A 668 2.30 16.12 27.23
C PHE A 668 1.77 17.46 27.75
N GLN A 669 1.73 17.67 29.07
CA GLN A 669 1.28 18.93 29.67
C GLN A 669 2.20 20.11 29.31
N HIS A 670 3.52 19.87 29.22
CA HIS A 670 4.52 20.86 28.81
C HIS A 670 4.39 21.21 27.33
N GLN A 671 4.41 20.21 26.44
CA GLN A 671 4.32 20.42 24.99
C GLN A 671 2.98 21.03 24.57
N THR A 672 1.87 20.63 25.20
CA THR A 672 0.54 21.16 24.89
C THR A 672 0.17 22.45 25.63
N ALA A 673 1.08 23.06 26.41
CA ALA A 673 0.79 24.29 27.17
C ALA A 673 0.59 25.54 26.28
N CYS A 674 1.24 25.59 25.12
CA CYS A 674 1.28 26.76 24.25
C CYS A 674 0.28 26.72 23.06
N LEU A 675 -0.59 25.71 23.00
CA LEU A 675 -1.46 25.50 21.83
C LEU A 675 -2.67 26.47 21.82
N PRO A 676 -3.22 26.81 20.63
CA PRO A 676 -4.45 27.58 20.47
C PRO A 676 -5.66 27.04 21.25
N GLU A 677 -6.67 27.87 21.50
CA GLU A 677 -7.79 27.54 22.39
C GLU A 677 -8.56 26.28 21.95
N GLU A 678 -8.70 26.05 20.64
CA GLU A 678 -9.36 24.88 20.07
C GLU A 678 -8.58 23.59 20.40
N TYR A 679 -7.25 23.64 20.40
CA TYR A 679 -6.41 22.54 20.88
C TYR A 679 -6.52 22.38 22.39
N GLN A 680 -6.63 23.46 23.15
CA GLN A 680 -6.89 23.38 24.60
C GLN A 680 -8.25 22.71 24.91
N LYS A 681 -9.26 22.86 24.05
CA LYS A 681 -10.54 22.13 24.16
C LYS A 681 -10.33 20.62 23.99
N LEU A 682 -9.68 20.19 22.91
CA LEU A 682 -9.40 18.76 22.68
C LEU A 682 -8.42 18.17 23.73
N ARG A 683 -7.47 18.97 24.23
CA ARG A 683 -6.60 18.60 25.37
C ARG A 683 -7.42 18.36 26.65
N ARG A 684 -8.38 19.24 26.98
CA ARG A 684 -9.31 19.01 28.12
C ARG A 684 -10.11 17.71 27.97
N VAL A 685 -10.54 17.38 26.75
CA VAL A 685 -11.17 16.08 26.45
C VAL A 685 -10.20 14.93 26.73
N ALA A 686 -8.95 15.02 26.25
CA ALA A 686 -7.93 13.99 26.45
C ALA A 686 -7.59 13.77 27.94
N GLU A 687 -7.48 14.85 28.72
CA GLU A 687 -7.17 14.79 30.16
C GLU A 687 -8.34 14.21 30.99
N ASP A 688 -9.59 14.64 30.76
CA ASP A 688 -10.77 14.10 31.48
C ASP A 688 -11.06 12.63 31.08
N LEU A 689 -11.02 12.30 29.78
CA LEU A 689 -11.20 10.93 29.29
C LEU A 689 -10.15 9.98 29.90
N ARG A 690 -8.87 10.39 29.93
CA ARG A 690 -7.80 9.61 30.57
C ARG A 690 -8.06 9.40 32.07
N ALA A 691 -8.46 10.45 32.79
CA ALA A 691 -8.73 10.35 34.22
C ALA A 691 -9.87 9.37 34.53
N ARG A 692 -10.94 9.39 33.72
CA ARG A 692 -12.08 8.48 33.83
C ARG A 692 -11.75 7.03 33.48
N LEU A 693 -11.05 6.79 32.36
CA LEU A 693 -10.60 5.45 31.98
C LEU A 693 -9.68 4.84 33.04
N PHE A 694 -8.74 5.63 33.60
CA PHE A 694 -7.91 5.19 34.71
C PHE A 694 -8.72 4.89 35.99
N GLY A 695 -9.77 5.68 36.26
CA GLY A 695 -10.73 5.41 37.32
C GLY A 695 -11.44 4.07 37.14
N TRP A 696 -11.85 3.74 35.91
CA TRP A 696 -12.48 2.45 35.57
C TRP A 696 -11.54 1.26 35.69
N TYR A 697 -10.31 1.34 35.15
CA TYR A 697 -9.27 0.33 35.40
C TYR A 697 -8.98 0.13 36.89
N SER A 698 -9.15 1.17 37.72
CA SER A 698 -8.96 1.10 39.17
C SER A 698 -10.12 0.45 39.95
N ARG A 699 -11.31 0.28 39.34
CA ARG A 699 -12.49 -0.39 39.95
C ARG A 699 -12.47 -1.92 39.79
N GLU A 700 -11.27 -2.51 39.76
CA GLU A 700 -11.01 -3.91 39.44
C GLU A 700 -11.93 -4.93 40.14
N ARG A 701 -12.21 -4.74 41.42
CA ARG A 701 -13.06 -5.62 42.25
C ARG A 701 -14.56 -5.54 41.95
N GLU A 702 -14.97 -4.55 41.17
CA GLU A 702 -16.35 -4.44 40.69
C GLU A 702 -16.52 -5.24 39.39
N TRP A 703 -15.48 -5.34 38.57
CA TRP A 703 -15.48 -6.04 37.28
C TRP A 703 -14.69 -7.36 37.26
N THR A 704 -14.38 -7.97 38.41
CA THR A 704 -13.78 -9.32 38.46
C THR A 704 -14.45 -10.20 39.52
N ASP A 705 -14.82 -11.43 39.14
CA ASP A 705 -15.39 -12.45 40.02
C ASP A 705 -14.52 -13.73 40.04
N GLU A 706 -15.03 -14.83 40.61
CA GLU A 706 -14.30 -16.12 40.62
C GLU A 706 -14.18 -16.77 39.22
N GLY A 707 -14.91 -16.26 38.22
CA GLY A 707 -14.96 -16.71 36.82
C GLY A 707 -14.21 -15.80 35.83
N GLY A 708 -13.64 -14.67 36.26
CA GLY A 708 -12.80 -13.79 35.45
C GLY A 708 -13.29 -12.33 35.43
N PRO A 709 -12.97 -11.55 34.38
CA PRO A 709 -13.52 -10.22 34.22
C PRO A 709 -15.00 -10.26 33.78
N ASP A 710 -15.91 -9.64 34.56
CA ASP A 710 -17.32 -9.51 34.17
C ASP A 710 -17.49 -8.37 33.15
N GLU A 711 -17.66 -8.75 31.89
CA GLU A 711 -17.87 -7.81 30.78
C GLU A 711 -19.16 -6.98 30.93
N CYS A 712 -20.14 -7.42 31.74
CA CYS A 712 -21.36 -6.65 31.98
C CYS A 712 -21.07 -5.30 32.67
N VAL A 713 -19.99 -5.22 33.44
CA VAL A 713 -19.59 -4.01 34.19
C VAL A 713 -18.94 -2.97 33.28
N PHE A 714 -18.54 -3.35 32.06
CA PHE A 714 -18.03 -2.39 31.08
C PHE A 714 -19.14 -1.67 30.28
N LYS A 715 -20.39 -2.14 30.35
CA LYS A 715 -21.49 -1.54 29.57
C LYS A 715 -21.79 -0.11 29.98
N GLY A 716 -22.00 0.75 28.99
CA GLY A 716 -22.25 2.17 29.18
C GLY A 716 -20.99 3.02 29.32
N ILE A 717 -19.79 2.45 29.10
CA ILE A 717 -18.52 3.19 29.18
C ILE A 717 -18.55 4.44 28.28
N TYR A 718 -19.10 4.35 27.08
CA TYR A 718 -19.15 5.50 26.18
C TYR A 718 -20.09 6.59 26.70
N SER A 719 -21.27 6.23 27.18
CA SER A 719 -22.24 7.14 27.80
C SER A 719 -21.72 7.84 29.07
N ASP A 720 -21.00 7.14 29.97
CA ASP A 720 -20.51 7.70 31.24
C ASP A 720 -19.12 8.37 31.14
N VAL A 721 -18.25 7.85 30.29
CA VAL A 721 -16.82 8.21 30.23
C VAL A 721 -16.46 9.03 28.98
N VAL A 722 -16.94 8.62 27.80
CA VAL A 722 -16.39 9.12 26.52
C VAL A 722 -17.19 10.30 25.94
N LEU A 723 -18.52 10.19 25.91
CA LEU A 723 -19.41 11.20 25.34
C LEU A 723 -19.50 12.49 26.17
N PRO A 724 -19.50 12.48 27.53
CA PRO A 724 -19.60 13.70 28.32
C PRO A 724 -18.48 14.74 28.11
N PRO A 725 -17.17 14.40 28.00
CA PRO A 725 -16.15 15.38 27.64
C PRO A 725 -16.27 15.87 26.19
N LEU A 726 -16.56 14.99 25.23
CA LEU A 726 -16.70 15.38 23.82
C LEU A 726 -17.85 16.40 23.61
N ARG A 727 -19.04 16.15 24.18
CA ARG A 727 -20.20 17.04 24.04
C ARG A 727 -19.95 18.44 24.62
N ARG A 728 -19.36 18.54 25.82
CA ARG A 728 -19.00 19.84 26.41
C ARG A 728 -18.02 20.63 25.55
N ALA A 729 -17.03 19.97 24.94
CA ALA A 729 -16.08 20.62 24.03
C ALA A 729 -16.73 21.11 22.71
N ILE A 730 -17.87 20.54 22.31
CA ILE A 730 -18.68 20.98 21.15
C ILE A 730 -19.62 22.14 21.54
N GLU A 731 -20.13 22.16 22.78
CA GLU A 731 -20.97 23.23 23.33
C GLU A 731 -20.18 24.50 23.69
N GLU A 732 -18.88 24.39 23.96
CA GLU A 732 -17.98 25.52 24.20
C GLU A 732 -17.76 26.36 22.92
N ASN A 733 -18.52 27.46 22.81
CA ASN A 733 -18.44 28.46 21.74
C ASN A 733 -17.01 28.88 21.32
N GLY A 734 -16.85 29.26 20.05
CA GLY A 734 -15.59 29.73 19.48
C GLY A 734 -14.70 28.59 19.02
N VAL A 735 -14.83 28.19 17.76
CA VAL A 735 -13.97 27.17 17.14
C VAL A 735 -13.49 27.72 15.80
N GLY A 736 -12.22 28.15 15.76
CA GLY A 736 -11.58 28.64 14.55
C GLY A 736 -11.20 27.53 13.57
N GLU A 737 -10.88 27.94 12.35
CA GLU A 737 -10.24 27.08 11.35
C GLU A 737 -8.80 26.78 11.77
N LEU A 738 -8.36 25.52 11.67
CA LEU A 738 -6.96 25.20 11.89
C LEU A 738 -6.14 25.71 10.70
N ARG A 739 -5.23 26.64 10.95
CA ARG A 739 -4.21 27.01 9.97
C ARG A 739 -3.00 26.12 10.13
N PHE A 740 -2.77 25.30 9.11
CA PHE A 740 -1.48 24.63 8.93
C PHE A 740 -0.41 25.71 8.69
N ILE A 741 0.71 25.58 9.40
CA ILE A 741 1.98 26.27 9.14
C ILE A 741 2.99 25.11 9.14
N GLY A 742 3.81 25.01 8.08
CA GLY A 742 4.63 23.83 7.76
C GLY A 742 5.42 23.26 8.92
#